data_AF-A0A964XGT7-F1
#
_entry.id   AF-A0A964XGT7-F1
#
_cell.length_a   1.000
_cell.length_b   1.000
_cell.length_c   1.000
_cell.angle_alpha   90.00
_cell.angle_beta   90.00
_cell.angle_gamma   90.00
#
_symmetry.space_group_name_H-M   'P 1'
#
loop_
_entity.id
_entity.type
_entity.pdbx_description
1 polymer ?
#
loop_
_entity_poly.entity_id
_entity_poly.type
_entity_poly.pdbx_seq_one_letter_code
_entity_poly.pdbx_strand_id
1 'polypeptide(L)'
;MTITPQWKDELRARITLSSVIRRTTKLTKAGREWKACCPFHSENTPSFTVSDDKGFYHCFGCGAHGDVISWMVEQRGLSFMDAIRELAAEAGMEVPAPDPVAAKKAEQRASLIDVTSAAQDFFAGQLAGDAGRTAREYLKGRGFSDATLREFGFGYAPDDRQALARALSGFEEDMLVETGMRIRTDDSTTYDRFRGRVMLPIQDARGRVIAFGGRILEKRDGVAKYLNSPDTPLFDKGRTLYNLHRAAPAARQTGRVIVVEGYMDVVALAQAGFADAVAPLGTALTETQLELLWRLVERPILCFDGDAAGQKAAMRAIGRALPLLGPARTLAILRLPAGNDPDDLLREKGPQAMEALLAEPATLLDTVWEYERDVAPLDSPEAKAGLKARLMEHAGRIADPDIRSLYRREWLDRFSAFAFPPRAAARGGPRGNAWQTDKWQGARSAPAPLSAQARDTLRRVIEGGARHSLVEAVVAGFVRHPQLISAHVEALSRLARHDPKAAPAIESLIELAETLDSNGQSAISLIQGQSAPPVDNRYAFLREGTPPDEVREELAEAVALLVERPALEAALAATIGRFDSDPEGSFAEQVRLREQLTTVDERLKAFGRRKAAPAATDRDPAAKADGSDETALADDPSASGEMD
;
A
#
# COMPACT_ATOMS: atom_id res chain seq x y z
N MET A 1 -31.15 -11.01 -9.98
CA MET A 1 -30.66 -11.55 -11.27
C MET A 1 -29.87 -12.80 -10.95
N THR A 2 -30.30 -13.97 -11.39
CA THR A 2 -29.48 -15.17 -11.20
C THR A 2 -29.35 -15.85 -12.54
N ILE A 3 -28.32 -15.48 -13.29
CA ILE A 3 -27.86 -16.32 -14.40
C ILE A 3 -27.41 -17.62 -13.73
N THR A 4 -28.19 -18.67 -13.91
CA THR A 4 -27.94 -19.94 -13.25
C THR A 4 -26.61 -20.52 -13.76
N PRO A 5 -25.88 -21.27 -12.91
CA PRO A 5 -24.70 -22.00 -13.37
C PRO A 5 -24.97 -22.82 -14.63
N GLN A 6 -26.12 -23.51 -14.66
CA GLN A 6 -26.58 -24.32 -15.79
C GLN A 6 -26.74 -23.51 -17.09
N TRP A 7 -27.31 -22.30 -17.03
CA TRP A 7 -27.43 -21.45 -18.22
C TRP A 7 -26.06 -20.99 -18.74
N LYS A 8 -25.11 -20.70 -17.84
CA LYS A 8 -23.73 -20.35 -18.24
C LYS A 8 -23.02 -21.54 -18.88
N ASP A 9 -23.22 -22.73 -18.37
CA ASP A 9 -22.64 -23.95 -18.93
C ASP A 9 -23.21 -24.24 -20.33
N GLU A 10 -24.51 -24.03 -20.53
CA GLU A 10 -25.13 -24.12 -21.85
C GLU A 10 -24.57 -23.08 -22.82
N LEU A 11 -24.40 -21.84 -22.38
CA LEU A 11 -23.79 -20.77 -23.19
C LEU A 11 -22.36 -21.14 -23.62
N ARG A 12 -21.54 -21.64 -22.69
CA ARG A 12 -20.18 -22.10 -22.97
C ARG A 12 -20.16 -23.25 -23.96
N ALA A 13 -21.10 -24.17 -23.87
CA ALA A 13 -21.18 -25.32 -24.77
C ALA A 13 -21.54 -24.93 -26.21
N ARG A 14 -22.28 -23.84 -26.41
CA ARG A 14 -22.70 -23.37 -27.75
C ARG A 14 -21.67 -22.49 -28.45
N ILE A 15 -20.70 -21.94 -27.72
CA ILE A 15 -19.69 -21.06 -28.28
C ILE A 15 -18.34 -21.77 -28.36
N THR A 16 -17.77 -21.81 -29.57
CA THR A 16 -16.42 -22.30 -29.78
C THR A 16 -15.39 -21.26 -29.32
N LEU A 17 -14.63 -21.54 -28.26
CA LEU A 17 -13.68 -20.59 -27.67
C LEU A 17 -12.66 -20.05 -28.69
N SER A 18 -12.10 -20.91 -29.53
CA SER A 18 -11.09 -20.52 -30.53
C SER A 18 -11.64 -19.63 -31.64
N SER A 19 -12.96 -19.60 -31.88
CA SER A 19 -13.59 -18.70 -32.85
C SER A 19 -13.66 -17.27 -32.30
N VAL A 20 -13.96 -17.13 -31.00
CA VAL A 20 -14.00 -15.84 -30.31
C VAL A 20 -12.60 -15.27 -30.14
N ILE A 21 -11.64 -16.09 -29.70
CA ILE A 21 -10.25 -15.65 -29.49
C ILE A 21 -9.58 -15.22 -30.81
N ARG A 22 -9.89 -15.90 -31.93
CA ARG A 22 -9.29 -15.59 -33.24
C ARG A 22 -9.61 -14.20 -33.79
N ARG A 23 -10.62 -13.52 -33.23
CA ARG A 23 -10.99 -12.16 -33.62
C ARG A 23 -9.90 -11.15 -33.30
N THR A 24 -9.14 -11.40 -32.25
CA THR A 24 -8.09 -10.47 -31.78
C THR A 24 -6.72 -11.12 -31.68
N THR A 25 -6.63 -12.46 -31.67
CA THR A 25 -5.36 -13.18 -31.50
C THR A 25 -5.13 -14.17 -32.62
N LYS A 26 -3.96 -14.12 -33.26
CA LYS A 26 -3.61 -15.05 -34.33
C LYS A 26 -3.31 -16.44 -33.77
N LEU A 27 -4.30 -17.33 -33.81
CA LEU A 27 -4.17 -18.73 -33.39
C LEU A 27 -3.57 -19.60 -34.50
N THR A 28 -2.66 -20.49 -34.11
CA THR A 28 -2.08 -21.55 -34.95
C THR A 28 -2.52 -22.92 -34.44
N LYS A 29 -2.80 -23.87 -35.33
CA LYS A 29 -3.29 -25.19 -34.93
C LYS A 29 -2.12 -26.05 -34.43
N ALA A 30 -2.28 -26.67 -33.25
CA ALA A 30 -1.27 -27.53 -32.64
C ALA A 30 -1.94 -28.83 -32.12
N GLY A 31 -2.13 -29.79 -33.02
CA GLY A 31 -2.86 -31.02 -32.72
C GLY A 31 -4.36 -30.75 -32.50
N ARG A 32 -4.87 -31.10 -31.31
CA ARG A 32 -6.27 -30.85 -30.91
C ARG A 32 -6.49 -29.48 -30.26
N GLU A 33 -5.43 -28.76 -29.95
CA GLU A 33 -5.48 -27.44 -29.33
C GLU A 33 -4.97 -26.37 -30.31
N TRP A 34 -5.16 -25.11 -29.94
CA TRP A 34 -4.62 -23.95 -30.65
C TRP A 34 -3.53 -23.29 -29.82
N LYS A 35 -2.53 -22.72 -30.48
CA LYS A 35 -1.41 -22.01 -29.86
C LYS A 35 -1.26 -20.59 -30.39
N ALA A 36 -0.89 -19.65 -29.53
CA ALA A 36 -0.53 -18.28 -29.89
C ALA A 36 0.49 -17.69 -28.91
N CYS A 37 1.05 -16.54 -29.27
CA CYS A 37 1.67 -15.67 -28.27
C CYS A 37 0.57 -15.09 -27.38
N CYS A 38 0.84 -14.98 -26.10
CA CYS A 38 -0.14 -14.59 -25.12
C CYS A 38 -0.65 -13.18 -25.36
N PRO A 39 -1.97 -12.98 -25.33
CA PRO A 39 -2.56 -11.65 -25.50
C PRO A 39 -2.63 -10.87 -24.18
N PHE A 40 -2.29 -11.50 -23.05
CA PHE A 40 -2.28 -10.91 -21.71
C PHE A 40 -0.90 -10.42 -21.25
N HIS A 41 0.18 -10.85 -21.91
CA HIS A 41 1.54 -10.39 -21.63
C HIS A 41 2.39 -10.48 -22.90
N SER A 42 3.47 -9.69 -22.98
CA SER A 42 4.33 -9.68 -24.16
C SER A 42 5.32 -10.86 -24.14
N GLU A 43 5.26 -11.71 -25.16
CA GLU A 43 6.21 -12.81 -25.37
C GLU A 43 6.51 -13.04 -26.87
N ASN A 44 7.66 -13.65 -27.16
CA ASN A 44 8.08 -13.99 -28.52
C ASN A 44 7.89 -15.47 -28.88
N THR A 45 7.62 -16.32 -27.88
CA THR A 45 7.40 -17.76 -28.06
C THR A 45 5.95 -18.09 -27.71
N PRO A 46 5.21 -18.88 -28.52
CA PRO A 46 3.83 -19.20 -28.22
C PRO A 46 3.67 -20.02 -26.92
N SER A 47 3.22 -19.39 -25.82
CA SER A 47 2.89 -20.08 -24.56
C SER A 47 1.40 -20.13 -24.25
N PHE A 48 0.58 -19.45 -25.06
CA PHE A 48 -0.87 -19.44 -24.93
C PHE A 48 -1.52 -20.62 -25.65
N THR A 49 -2.25 -21.45 -24.91
CA THR A 49 -2.98 -22.61 -25.42
C THR A 49 -4.48 -22.41 -25.29
N VAL A 50 -5.24 -22.83 -26.30
CA VAL A 50 -6.71 -22.79 -26.31
C VAL A 50 -7.24 -24.17 -26.65
N SER A 51 -8.08 -24.73 -25.79
CA SER A 51 -8.74 -26.00 -26.02
C SER A 51 -10.24 -25.77 -26.22
N ASP A 52 -10.73 -26.02 -27.43
CA ASP A 52 -12.17 -26.00 -27.71
C ASP A 52 -12.88 -27.17 -27.01
N ASP A 53 -12.24 -28.35 -26.96
CA ASP A 53 -12.78 -29.55 -26.31
C ASP A 53 -12.95 -29.36 -24.79
N LYS A 54 -12.00 -28.68 -24.13
CA LYS A 54 -12.05 -28.41 -22.69
C LYS A 54 -12.75 -27.09 -22.35
N GLY A 55 -12.99 -26.22 -23.35
CA GLY A 55 -13.68 -24.94 -23.18
C GLY A 55 -12.88 -23.86 -22.43
N PHE A 56 -11.56 -24.00 -22.30
CA PHE A 56 -10.71 -23.02 -21.62
C PHE A 56 -9.41 -22.70 -22.39
N TYR A 57 -8.84 -21.54 -22.09
CA TYR A 57 -7.49 -21.15 -22.48
C TYR A 57 -6.56 -21.18 -21.27
N HIS A 58 -5.28 -21.45 -21.50
CA HIS A 58 -4.24 -21.36 -20.47
C HIS A 58 -2.93 -20.84 -21.07
N CYS A 59 -2.30 -19.89 -20.39
CA CYS A 59 -0.99 -19.37 -20.72
C CYS A 59 0.09 -19.96 -19.82
N PHE A 60 1.07 -20.67 -20.38
CA PHE A 60 2.18 -21.22 -19.60
C PHE A 60 3.22 -20.18 -19.18
N GLY A 61 3.27 -19.00 -19.84
CA GLY A 61 4.14 -17.89 -19.44
C GLY A 61 3.64 -17.14 -18.20
N CYS A 62 2.45 -16.53 -18.27
CA CYS A 62 1.92 -15.68 -17.19
C CYS A 62 0.85 -16.33 -16.29
N GLY A 63 0.43 -17.57 -16.57
CA GLY A 63 -0.62 -18.26 -15.81
C GLY A 63 -2.05 -17.83 -16.10
N ALA A 64 -2.28 -16.93 -17.07
CA ALA A 64 -3.63 -16.52 -17.46
C ALA A 64 -4.48 -17.74 -17.88
N HIS A 65 -5.65 -17.89 -17.27
CA HIS A 65 -6.53 -19.04 -17.45
C HIS A 65 -7.99 -18.61 -17.39
N GLY A 66 -8.83 -19.09 -18.29
CA GLY A 66 -10.23 -18.71 -18.32
C GLY A 66 -11.04 -19.38 -19.42
N ASP A 67 -12.34 -19.16 -19.38
CA ASP A 67 -13.30 -19.59 -20.40
C ASP A 67 -13.64 -18.45 -21.39
N VAL A 68 -14.61 -18.68 -22.26
CA VAL A 68 -15.05 -17.68 -23.24
C VAL A 68 -15.65 -16.42 -22.60
N ILE A 69 -16.24 -16.53 -21.41
CA ILE A 69 -16.79 -15.38 -20.68
C ILE A 69 -15.64 -14.59 -20.04
N SER A 70 -14.70 -15.28 -19.39
CA SER A 70 -13.47 -14.69 -18.87
C SER A 70 -12.72 -13.92 -19.96
N TRP A 71 -12.59 -14.51 -21.16
CA TRP A 71 -11.98 -13.83 -22.30
C TRP A 71 -12.65 -12.48 -22.64
N MET A 72 -13.99 -12.46 -22.65
CA MET A 72 -14.75 -11.26 -22.95
C MET A 72 -14.62 -10.20 -21.85
N VAL A 73 -14.49 -10.61 -20.59
CA VAL A 73 -14.33 -9.67 -19.48
C VAL A 73 -12.90 -9.17 -19.37
N GLU A 74 -11.94 -10.09 -19.26
CA GLU A 74 -10.55 -9.81 -18.96
C GLU A 74 -9.84 -9.21 -20.17
N GLN A 75 -10.02 -9.81 -21.35
CA GLN A 75 -9.32 -9.34 -22.55
C GLN A 75 -10.08 -8.26 -23.31
N ARG A 76 -11.40 -8.39 -23.46
CA ARG A 76 -12.20 -7.37 -24.17
C ARG A 76 -12.64 -6.21 -23.26
N GLY A 77 -12.46 -6.33 -21.94
CA GLY A 77 -12.82 -5.28 -20.98
C GLY A 77 -14.33 -5.08 -20.83
N LEU A 78 -15.14 -6.04 -21.27
CA LEU A 78 -16.60 -5.94 -21.17
C LEU A 78 -17.05 -6.19 -19.73
N SER A 79 -18.18 -5.58 -19.34
CA SER A 79 -18.82 -5.99 -18.10
C SER A 79 -19.37 -7.41 -18.26
N PHE A 80 -19.43 -8.17 -17.16
CA PHE A 80 -19.92 -9.56 -17.16
C PHE A 80 -21.26 -9.71 -17.90
N MET A 81 -22.22 -8.80 -17.67
CA MET A 81 -23.53 -8.87 -18.31
C MET A 81 -23.53 -8.51 -19.80
N ASP A 82 -22.55 -7.73 -20.28
CA ASP A 82 -22.42 -7.47 -21.72
C ASP A 82 -21.75 -8.64 -22.42
N ALA A 83 -20.72 -9.23 -21.79
CA ALA A 83 -20.12 -10.47 -22.26
C ALA A 83 -21.19 -11.56 -22.43
N ILE A 84 -22.07 -11.71 -21.44
CA ILE A 84 -23.20 -12.63 -21.51
C ILE A 84 -24.14 -12.30 -22.67
N ARG A 85 -24.53 -11.03 -22.84
CA ARG A 85 -25.46 -10.62 -23.91
C ARG A 85 -24.87 -10.83 -25.31
N GLU A 86 -23.61 -10.48 -25.51
CA GLU A 86 -22.92 -10.64 -26.79
C GLU A 86 -22.76 -12.11 -27.15
N LEU A 87 -22.29 -12.94 -26.21
CA LEU A 87 -22.16 -14.38 -26.41
C LEU A 87 -23.52 -15.07 -26.61
N ALA A 88 -24.56 -14.64 -25.90
CA ALA A 88 -25.90 -15.21 -26.04
C ALA A 88 -26.51 -14.91 -27.41
N ALA A 89 -26.34 -13.68 -27.91
CA ALA A 89 -26.75 -13.31 -29.27
C ALA A 89 -26.05 -14.16 -30.32
N GLU A 90 -24.76 -14.45 -30.14
CA GLU A 90 -23.99 -15.34 -31.01
C GLU A 90 -24.44 -16.81 -30.91
N ALA A 91 -24.77 -17.29 -29.70
CA ALA A 91 -25.24 -18.64 -29.44
C ALA A 91 -26.72 -18.88 -29.81
N GLY A 92 -27.43 -17.84 -30.28
CA GLY A 92 -28.87 -17.88 -30.48
C GLY A 92 -29.64 -18.21 -29.19
N MET A 93 -29.11 -17.80 -28.03
CA MET A 93 -29.72 -18.02 -26.73
C MET A 93 -30.41 -16.75 -26.25
N GLU A 94 -31.65 -16.88 -25.78
CA GLU A 94 -32.27 -15.80 -25.03
C GLU A 94 -31.64 -15.69 -23.65
N VAL A 95 -31.16 -14.49 -23.32
CA VAL A 95 -30.73 -14.17 -21.97
C VAL A 95 -31.98 -14.13 -21.09
N PRO A 96 -32.01 -14.83 -19.93
CA PRO A 96 -33.19 -14.85 -19.07
C PRO A 96 -33.69 -13.42 -18.81
N ALA A 97 -34.99 -13.22 -19.01
CA ALA A 97 -35.60 -11.89 -18.94
C ALA A 97 -35.23 -11.23 -17.59
N PRO A 98 -34.79 -9.97 -17.61
CA PRO A 98 -34.61 -9.23 -16.38
C PRO A 98 -35.94 -9.22 -15.62
N ASP A 99 -35.87 -9.24 -14.28
CA ASP A 99 -36.99 -8.84 -13.42
C ASP A 99 -37.66 -7.60 -14.06
N PRO A 100 -39.01 -7.55 -14.23
CA PRO A 100 -39.70 -6.40 -14.80
C PRO A 100 -39.23 -5.05 -14.22
N VAL A 101 -38.85 -5.03 -12.94
CA VAL A 101 -38.25 -3.85 -12.29
C VAL A 101 -36.86 -3.52 -12.84
N ALA A 102 -36.01 -4.52 -13.07
CA ALA A 102 -34.70 -4.37 -13.68
C ALA A 102 -34.78 -4.01 -15.17
N ALA A 103 -35.75 -4.56 -15.91
CA ALA A 103 -36.02 -4.20 -17.30
C ALA A 103 -36.43 -2.73 -17.42
N LYS A 104 -37.38 -2.28 -16.59
CA LYS A 104 -37.80 -0.88 -16.53
C LYS A 104 -36.65 0.06 -16.17
N LYS A 105 -35.80 -0.31 -15.21
CA LYS A 105 -34.59 0.46 -14.87
C LYS A 105 -33.58 0.50 -16.02
N ALA A 106 -33.45 -0.57 -16.80
CA ALA A 106 -32.56 -0.61 -17.95
C ALA A 106 -33.08 0.28 -19.10
N GLU A 107 -34.39 0.26 -19.36
CA GLU A 107 -35.08 1.12 -20.32
C GLU A 107 -34.96 2.60 -19.91
N GLN A 108 -35.22 2.93 -18.65
CA GLN A 108 -34.99 4.28 -18.11
C GLN A 108 -33.53 4.72 -18.24
N ARG A 109 -32.55 3.83 -17.99
CA ARG A 109 -31.15 4.17 -18.22
C ARG A 109 -30.83 4.38 -19.70
N ALA A 110 -31.44 3.62 -20.60
CA ALA A 110 -31.28 3.83 -22.04
C ALA A 110 -31.82 5.20 -22.45
N SER A 111 -33.02 5.58 -21.99
CA SER A 111 -33.59 6.90 -22.29
C SER A 111 -32.75 8.06 -21.73
N LEU A 112 -32.15 7.91 -20.54
CA LEU A 112 -31.23 8.92 -20.00
C LEU A 112 -29.92 9.02 -20.82
N ILE A 113 -29.42 7.92 -21.39
CA ILE A 113 -28.26 7.92 -22.30
C ILE A 113 -28.60 8.62 -23.62
N ASP A 114 -29.82 8.47 -24.11
CA ASP A 114 -30.29 9.17 -25.31
C ASP A 114 -30.30 10.69 -25.07
N VAL A 115 -30.72 11.14 -23.88
CA VAL A 115 -30.68 12.55 -23.47
C VAL A 115 -29.25 13.09 -23.45
N THR A 116 -28.30 12.39 -22.81
CA THR A 116 -26.90 12.87 -22.75
C THR A 116 -26.22 12.84 -24.12
N SER A 117 -26.60 11.90 -24.99
CA SER A 117 -26.13 11.83 -26.38
C SER A 117 -26.68 13.00 -27.21
N ALA A 118 -27.98 13.31 -27.10
CA ALA A 118 -28.58 14.47 -27.74
C ALA A 118 -27.97 15.79 -27.23
N ALA A 119 -27.65 15.88 -25.93
CA ALA A 119 -26.95 17.03 -25.36
C ALA A 119 -25.53 17.17 -25.93
N GLN A 120 -24.80 16.06 -26.12
CA GLN A 120 -23.49 16.06 -26.76
C GLN A 120 -23.58 16.61 -28.20
N ASP A 121 -24.53 16.12 -28.98
CA ASP A 121 -24.73 16.57 -30.37
C ASP A 121 -25.08 18.06 -30.42
N PHE A 122 -25.94 18.52 -29.51
CA PHE A 122 -26.26 19.94 -29.37
C PHE A 122 -25.00 20.76 -29.07
N PHE A 123 -24.21 20.40 -28.05
CA PHE A 123 -23.02 21.16 -27.68
C PHE A 123 -21.96 21.15 -28.78
N ALA A 124 -21.76 20.02 -29.47
CA ALA A 124 -20.86 19.94 -30.61
C ALA A 124 -21.32 20.85 -31.77
N GLY A 125 -22.63 20.85 -32.05
CA GLY A 125 -23.24 21.75 -33.04
C GLY A 125 -23.07 23.23 -32.68
N GLN A 126 -23.26 23.59 -31.42
CA GLN A 126 -23.01 24.94 -30.92
C GLN A 126 -21.54 25.35 -31.05
N LEU A 127 -20.60 24.42 -30.78
CA LEU A 127 -19.18 24.68 -30.97
C LEU A 127 -18.81 24.86 -32.43
N ALA A 128 -19.49 24.21 -33.37
CA ALA A 128 -19.25 24.39 -34.81
C ALA A 128 -19.87 25.68 -35.35
N GLY A 129 -21.02 26.10 -34.82
CA GLY A 129 -21.76 27.30 -35.24
C GLY A 129 -21.16 28.63 -34.78
N ASP A 130 -21.84 29.74 -35.05
CA ASP A 130 -21.34 31.08 -34.70
C ASP A 130 -21.19 31.31 -33.20
N ALA A 131 -22.08 30.73 -32.38
CA ALA A 131 -22.02 30.84 -30.92
C ALA A 131 -20.70 30.30 -30.33
N GLY A 132 -20.10 29.29 -30.97
CA GLY A 132 -18.85 28.67 -30.54
C GLY A 132 -17.57 29.39 -30.95
N ARG A 133 -17.63 30.55 -31.63
CA ARG A 133 -16.44 31.23 -32.18
C ARG A 133 -15.35 31.48 -31.13
N THR A 134 -15.70 32.12 -30.01
CA THR A 134 -14.77 32.40 -28.90
C THR A 134 -14.22 31.12 -28.28
N ALA A 135 -15.04 30.06 -28.19
CA ALA A 135 -14.61 28.76 -27.69
C ALA A 135 -13.56 28.12 -28.61
N ARG A 136 -13.77 28.15 -29.94
CA ARG A 136 -12.81 27.65 -30.93
C ARG A 136 -11.51 28.43 -30.91
N GLU A 137 -11.56 29.76 -30.81
CA GLU A 137 -10.37 30.61 -30.68
C GLU A 137 -9.57 30.28 -29.42
N TYR A 138 -10.26 30.12 -28.29
CA TYR A 138 -9.66 29.69 -27.04
C TYR A 138 -8.98 28.30 -27.15
N LEU A 139 -9.66 27.31 -27.73
CA LEU A 139 -9.13 25.95 -27.93
C LEU A 139 -7.94 25.92 -28.90
N LYS A 140 -8.00 26.74 -29.95
CA LYS A 140 -6.88 26.94 -30.88
C LYS A 140 -5.69 27.60 -30.19
N GLY A 141 -5.93 28.58 -29.31
CA GLY A 141 -4.89 29.21 -28.48
C GLY A 141 -4.20 28.23 -27.53
N ARG A 142 -4.90 27.14 -27.15
CA ARG A 142 -4.32 26.00 -26.42
C ARG A 142 -3.51 25.04 -27.29
N GLY A 143 -3.53 25.21 -28.62
CA GLY A 143 -2.81 24.34 -29.54
C GLY A 143 -3.52 23.01 -29.83
N PHE A 144 -4.81 22.88 -29.52
CA PHE A 144 -5.57 21.67 -29.85
C PHE A 144 -5.98 21.65 -31.32
N SER A 145 -5.73 20.53 -31.98
CA SER A 145 -6.08 20.29 -33.37
C SER A 145 -7.56 19.99 -33.53
N ASP A 146 -8.15 20.29 -34.69
CA ASP A 146 -9.55 19.96 -34.97
C ASP A 146 -9.82 18.45 -34.88
N ALA A 147 -8.81 17.61 -35.15
CA ALA A 147 -8.91 16.17 -35.00
C ALA A 147 -9.08 15.79 -33.51
N THR A 148 -8.25 16.36 -32.64
CA THR A 148 -8.34 16.18 -31.18
C THR A 148 -9.68 16.70 -30.64
N LEU A 149 -10.14 17.87 -31.11
CA LEU A 149 -11.43 18.42 -30.69
C LEU A 149 -12.59 17.49 -31.04
N ARG A 150 -12.59 16.89 -32.24
CA ARG A 150 -13.59 15.90 -32.65
C ARG A 150 -13.47 14.60 -31.86
N GLU A 151 -12.26 14.09 -31.69
CA GLU A 151 -11.99 12.83 -30.99
C GLU A 151 -12.49 12.86 -29.54
N PHE A 152 -12.21 13.96 -28.83
CA PHE A 152 -12.65 14.16 -27.45
C PHE A 152 -14.06 14.72 -27.33
N GLY A 153 -14.74 14.99 -28.45
CA GLY A 153 -16.13 15.45 -28.48
C GLY A 153 -16.33 16.83 -27.86
N PHE A 154 -15.38 17.76 -28.04
CA PHE A 154 -15.54 19.12 -27.52
C PHE A 154 -16.83 19.77 -28.02
N GLY A 155 -17.49 20.50 -27.13
CA GLY A 155 -18.70 21.26 -27.42
C GLY A 155 -18.70 22.65 -26.79
N TYR A 156 -19.78 23.39 -26.97
CA TYR A 156 -19.99 24.69 -26.36
C TYR A 156 -21.42 24.81 -25.84
N ALA A 157 -21.56 25.23 -24.58
CA ALA A 157 -22.84 25.63 -24.01
C ALA A 157 -22.97 27.16 -24.15
N PRO A 158 -23.93 27.67 -24.93
CA PRO A 158 -24.15 29.11 -25.07
C PRO A 158 -24.53 29.75 -23.72
N ASP A 159 -24.30 31.05 -23.57
CA ASP A 159 -24.68 31.80 -22.35
C ASP A 159 -26.18 32.13 -22.34
N ASP A 160 -27.01 31.07 -22.32
CA ASP A 160 -28.47 31.13 -22.31
C ASP A 160 -28.99 30.10 -21.30
N ARG A 161 -30.02 30.47 -20.54
CA ARG A 161 -30.62 29.63 -19.49
C ARG A 161 -31.57 28.55 -20.02
N GLN A 162 -31.94 28.58 -21.29
CA GLN A 162 -32.99 27.73 -21.88
C GLN A 162 -32.62 27.18 -23.27
N ALA A 163 -31.39 27.40 -23.74
CA ALA A 163 -30.99 26.97 -25.08
C ALA A 163 -31.00 25.45 -25.24
N LEU A 164 -30.50 24.71 -24.25
CA LEU A 164 -30.53 23.25 -24.24
C LEU A 164 -31.97 22.74 -24.13
N ALA A 165 -32.78 23.34 -23.24
CA ALA A 165 -34.19 22.99 -23.09
C ALA A 165 -34.97 23.08 -24.42
N ARG A 166 -34.74 24.17 -25.18
CA ARG A 166 -35.35 24.34 -26.51
C ARG A 166 -34.85 23.34 -27.54
N ALA A 167 -33.54 23.04 -27.53
CA ALA A 167 -32.96 22.10 -28.47
C ALA A 167 -33.39 20.64 -28.22
N LEU A 168 -33.61 20.28 -26.95
CA LEU A 168 -33.98 18.94 -26.52
C LEU A 168 -35.48 18.86 -26.13
N SER A 169 -36.34 19.67 -26.76
CA SER A 169 -37.77 19.74 -26.44
C SER A 169 -38.55 18.45 -26.72
N GLY A 170 -37.93 17.47 -27.40
CA GLY A 170 -38.49 16.13 -27.60
C GLY A 170 -38.34 15.20 -26.39
N PHE A 171 -37.60 15.62 -25.36
CA PHE A 171 -37.42 14.85 -24.11
C PHE A 171 -38.20 15.49 -22.97
N GLU A 172 -38.71 14.66 -22.05
CA GLU A 172 -39.34 15.11 -20.81
C GLU A 172 -38.36 15.93 -19.96
N GLU A 173 -38.86 17.03 -19.37
CA GLU A 173 -38.02 17.94 -18.58
C GLU A 173 -37.36 17.22 -17.39
N ASP A 174 -38.08 16.29 -16.75
CA ASP A 174 -37.57 15.52 -15.62
C ASP A 174 -36.34 14.69 -15.99
N MET A 175 -36.25 14.17 -17.22
CA MET A 175 -35.06 13.45 -17.68
C MET A 175 -33.86 14.39 -17.86
N LEU A 176 -34.09 15.63 -18.30
CA LEU A 176 -33.04 16.65 -18.40
C LEU A 176 -32.51 17.05 -17.01
N VAL A 177 -33.38 17.07 -16.00
CA VAL A 177 -32.98 17.32 -14.61
C VAL A 177 -32.24 16.09 -14.04
N GLU A 178 -32.73 14.88 -14.27
CA GLU A 178 -32.15 13.63 -13.75
C GLU A 178 -30.75 13.34 -14.34
N THR A 179 -30.52 13.68 -15.61
CA THR A 179 -29.18 13.66 -16.23
C THR A 179 -28.26 14.79 -15.77
N GLY A 180 -28.77 15.72 -14.96
CA GLY A 180 -28.02 16.88 -14.47
C GLY A 180 -27.76 17.94 -15.55
N MET A 181 -28.47 17.89 -16.67
CA MET A 181 -28.36 18.88 -17.75
C MET A 181 -29.09 20.18 -17.41
N ARG A 182 -30.13 20.09 -16.57
CA ARG A 182 -30.88 21.24 -16.05
C ARG A 182 -30.94 21.21 -14.52
N ILE A 183 -31.11 22.39 -13.92
CA ILE A 183 -31.29 22.60 -12.49
C ILE A 183 -32.73 23.06 -12.28
N ARG A 184 -33.45 22.39 -11.36
CA ARG A 184 -34.73 22.84 -10.85
C ARG A 184 -34.53 23.49 -9.48
N THR A 185 -35.00 24.72 -9.32
CA THR A 185 -34.97 25.44 -8.02
C THR A 185 -36.19 25.10 -7.18
N ASP A 186 -36.15 25.46 -5.89
CA ASP A 186 -37.27 25.31 -4.97
C ASP A 186 -38.52 26.06 -5.44
N ASP A 187 -38.34 27.23 -6.06
CA ASP A 187 -39.40 28.03 -6.71
C ASP A 187 -39.90 27.40 -8.04
N SER A 188 -39.60 26.13 -8.30
CA SER A 188 -39.97 25.39 -9.52
C SER A 188 -39.47 25.98 -10.84
N THR A 189 -38.49 26.89 -10.81
CA THR A 189 -37.86 27.42 -12.03
C THR A 189 -36.78 26.45 -12.51
N THR A 190 -36.94 25.91 -13.73
CA THR A 190 -35.94 25.03 -14.36
C THR A 190 -35.07 25.83 -15.34
N TYR A 191 -33.74 25.66 -15.27
CA TYR A 191 -32.81 26.29 -16.21
C TYR A 191 -31.58 25.42 -16.50
N ASP A 192 -30.93 25.68 -17.63
CA ASP A 192 -29.76 24.92 -18.11
C ASP A 192 -28.59 25.03 -17.15
N ARG A 193 -27.98 23.90 -16.78
CA ARG A 193 -26.86 23.86 -15.83
C ARG A 193 -25.61 24.54 -16.38
N PHE A 194 -25.27 24.21 -17.62
CA PHE A 194 -24.05 24.68 -18.29
C PHE A 194 -24.37 25.87 -19.17
N ARG A 195 -23.64 26.97 -19.00
CA ARG A 195 -23.85 28.23 -19.73
C ARG A 195 -22.53 28.96 -19.91
N GLY A 196 -22.26 29.45 -21.11
CA GLY A 196 -21.02 30.14 -21.47
C GLY A 196 -19.76 29.30 -21.23
N ARG A 197 -19.83 27.99 -21.52
CA ARG A 197 -18.78 27.03 -21.17
C ARG A 197 -18.35 26.19 -22.38
N VAL A 198 -17.05 25.94 -22.49
CA VAL A 198 -16.53 24.84 -23.29
C VAL A 198 -16.91 23.53 -22.62
N MET A 199 -17.55 22.64 -23.37
CA MET A 199 -18.09 21.38 -22.89
C MET A 199 -17.17 20.23 -23.26
N LEU A 200 -16.94 19.35 -22.29
CA LEU A 200 -16.17 18.12 -22.45
C LEU A 200 -17.03 16.94 -21.97
N PRO A 201 -17.40 15.99 -22.84
CA PRO A 201 -18.18 14.82 -22.44
C PRO A 201 -17.37 13.90 -21.54
N ILE A 202 -18.02 13.42 -20.49
CA ILE A 202 -17.52 12.35 -19.63
C ILE A 202 -18.18 11.06 -20.11
N GLN A 203 -17.36 10.06 -20.44
CA GLN A 203 -17.81 8.83 -21.06
C GLN A 203 -17.59 7.63 -20.14
N ASP A 204 -18.51 6.66 -20.19
CA ASP A 204 -18.34 5.38 -19.51
C ASP A 204 -17.28 4.51 -20.19
N ALA A 205 -17.02 3.31 -19.64
CA ALA A 205 -16.07 2.35 -20.20
C ALA A 205 -16.37 1.90 -21.64
N ARG A 206 -17.59 2.12 -22.15
CA ARG A 206 -18.00 1.81 -23.53
C ARG A 206 -17.94 3.03 -24.45
N GLY A 207 -17.50 4.18 -23.95
CA GLY A 207 -17.48 5.43 -24.71
C GLY A 207 -18.83 6.15 -24.80
N ARG A 208 -19.86 5.73 -24.05
CA ARG A 208 -21.16 6.42 -24.04
C ARG A 208 -21.09 7.64 -23.14
N VAL A 209 -21.67 8.76 -23.57
CA VAL A 209 -21.70 10.00 -22.78
C VAL A 209 -22.64 9.83 -21.58
N ILE A 210 -22.12 10.02 -20.36
CA ILE A 210 -22.86 9.85 -19.11
C ILE A 210 -22.95 11.14 -18.28
N ALA A 211 -22.08 12.10 -18.56
CA ALA A 211 -22.01 13.39 -17.87
C ALA A 211 -21.15 14.37 -18.67
N PHE A 212 -21.00 15.60 -18.16
CA PHE A 212 -20.18 16.63 -18.78
C PHE A 212 -19.33 17.38 -17.74
N GLY A 213 -18.13 17.77 -18.18
CA GLY A 213 -17.36 18.86 -17.59
C GLY A 213 -17.55 20.12 -18.43
N GLY A 214 -17.58 21.28 -17.79
CA GLY A 214 -17.77 22.57 -18.43
C GLY A 214 -16.79 23.62 -17.92
N ARG A 215 -16.00 24.22 -18.81
CA ARG A 215 -15.01 25.25 -18.48
C ARG A 215 -15.48 26.63 -18.94
N ILE A 216 -15.49 27.63 -18.05
CA ILE A 216 -15.75 29.02 -18.46
C ILE A 216 -14.59 29.57 -19.29
N LEU A 217 -14.93 30.38 -20.29
CA LEU A 217 -13.97 31.10 -21.12
C LEU A 217 -13.46 32.36 -20.42
N GLU A 218 -14.38 33.09 -19.79
CA GLU A 218 -14.10 34.35 -19.09
C GLU A 218 -14.20 34.17 -17.58
N LYS A 219 -13.25 34.73 -16.84
CA LYS A 219 -13.26 34.70 -15.38
C LYS A 219 -14.40 35.58 -14.88
N ARG A 220 -15.32 34.99 -14.10
CA ARG A 220 -16.42 35.69 -13.43
C ARG A 220 -16.27 35.50 -11.93
N ASP A 221 -16.42 36.57 -11.15
CA ASP A 221 -16.31 36.49 -9.69
C ASP A 221 -17.38 35.57 -9.11
N GLY A 222 -16.97 34.73 -8.16
CA GLY A 222 -17.85 33.74 -7.52
C GLY A 222 -18.20 32.51 -8.39
N VAL A 223 -17.73 32.42 -9.64
CA VAL A 223 -18.04 31.29 -10.54
C VAL A 223 -16.83 30.37 -10.70
N ALA A 224 -17.03 29.07 -10.46
CA ALA A 224 -15.96 28.07 -10.60
C ALA A 224 -15.49 27.93 -12.07
N LYS A 225 -14.15 27.89 -12.24
CA LYS A 225 -13.47 27.72 -13.54
C LYS A 225 -13.95 26.46 -14.27
N TYR A 226 -14.07 25.36 -13.55
CA TYR A 226 -14.64 24.10 -14.04
C TYR A 226 -15.91 23.77 -13.24
N LEU A 227 -16.90 23.23 -13.94
CA LEU A 227 -18.14 22.73 -13.37
C LEU A 227 -18.37 21.33 -13.94
N ASN A 228 -18.59 20.35 -13.08
CA ASN A 228 -19.00 19.01 -13.50
C ASN A 228 -20.52 18.84 -13.31
N SER A 229 -21.11 17.91 -14.08
CA SER A 229 -22.43 17.36 -13.77
C SER A 229 -22.49 16.92 -12.30
N PRO A 230 -23.66 16.98 -11.64
CA PRO A 230 -23.85 16.34 -10.33
C PRO A 230 -23.75 14.80 -10.48
N ASP A 231 -23.75 14.06 -9.38
CA ASP A 231 -23.95 12.61 -9.48
C ASP A 231 -25.38 12.32 -9.97
N THR A 232 -25.52 11.32 -10.83
CA THR A 232 -26.78 10.93 -11.49
C THR A 232 -26.87 9.40 -11.54
N PRO A 233 -28.01 8.82 -11.95
CA PRO A 233 -28.11 7.38 -12.17
C PRO A 233 -27.13 6.82 -13.21
N LEU A 234 -26.59 7.67 -14.10
CA LEU A 234 -25.60 7.31 -15.11
C LEU A 234 -24.16 7.60 -14.68
N PHE A 235 -23.96 8.51 -13.74
CA PHE A 235 -22.66 9.09 -13.44
C PHE A 235 -22.40 9.20 -11.94
N ASP A 236 -21.32 8.58 -11.49
CA ASP A 236 -20.79 8.75 -10.13
C ASP A 236 -19.32 9.18 -10.24
N LYS A 237 -19.03 10.37 -9.73
CA LYS A 237 -17.69 10.99 -9.76
C LYS A 237 -16.63 10.12 -9.10
N GLY A 238 -16.96 9.52 -7.96
CA GLY A 238 -16.04 8.75 -7.14
C GLY A 238 -15.64 7.40 -7.75
N ARG A 239 -16.32 6.95 -8.80
CA ARG A 239 -16.01 5.69 -9.52
C ARG A 239 -15.68 5.89 -10.99
N THR A 240 -15.60 7.13 -11.46
CA THR A 240 -15.35 7.43 -12.87
C THR A 240 -14.03 8.19 -13.02
N LEU A 241 -13.23 7.77 -13.98
CA LEU A 241 -12.03 8.50 -14.43
C LEU A 241 -12.28 9.01 -15.84
N TYR A 242 -11.97 10.29 -16.08
CA TYR A 242 -12.04 10.86 -17.42
C TYR A 242 -11.11 10.10 -18.36
N ASN A 243 -11.57 9.91 -19.61
CA ASN A 243 -10.84 9.25 -20.69
C ASN A 243 -10.48 7.77 -20.47
N LEU A 244 -10.99 7.12 -19.42
CA LEU A 244 -10.65 5.73 -19.11
C LEU A 244 -10.92 4.75 -20.27
N HIS A 245 -11.99 4.94 -21.04
CA HIS A 245 -12.33 4.07 -22.16
C HIS A 245 -11.32 4.11 -23.32
N ARG A 246 -10.66 5.25 -23.57
CA ARG A 246 -9.55 5.36 -24.55
C ARG A 246 -8.23 4.92 -23.93
N ALA A 247 -8.00 5.31 -22.68
CA ALA A 247 -6.75 5.04 -21.98
C ALA A 247 -6.56 3.57 -21.62
N ALA A 248 -7.61 2.82 -21.28
CA ALA A 248 -7.47 1.43 -20.83
C ALA A 248 -6.86 0.50 -21.91
N PRO A 249 -7.29 0.52 -23.18
CA PRO A 249 -6.60 -0.23 -24.25
C PRO A 249 -5.14 0.19 -24.43
N ALA A 250 -4.85 1.50 -24.42
CA ALA A 250 -3.48 2.02 -24.56
C ALA A 250 -2.60 1.62 -23.37
N ALA A 251 -3.15 1.63 -22.16
CA ALA A 251 -2.48 1.27 -20.94
C ALA A 251 -2.03 -0.20 -20.91
N ARG A 252 -2.86 -1.11 -21.45
CA ARG A 252 -2.50 -2.52 -21.57
C ARG A 252 -1.35 -2.75 -22.55
N GLN A 253 -1.26 -1.93 -23.60
CA GLN A 253 -0.18 -2.02 -24.59
C GLN A 253 1.13 -1.43 -24.06
N THR A 254 1.04 -0.31 -23.33
CA THR A 254 2.20 0.43 -22.82
C THR A 254 2.66 -0.08 -21.44
N GLY A 255 1.82 -0.82 -20.72
CA GLY A 255 2.06 -1.19 -19.32
C GLY A 255 2.01 0.00 -18.36
N ARG A 256 1.42 1.13 -18.77
CA ARG A 256 1.44 2.41 -18.05
C ARG A 256 0.06 3.05 -18.00
N VAL A 257 -0.23 3.78 -16.92
CA VAL A 257 -1.36 4.73 -16.85
C VAL A 257 -0.83 6.01 -16.23
N ILE A 258 -1.13 7.14 -16.86
CA ILE A 258 -0.75 8.47 -16.37
C ILE A 258 -2.00 9.14 -15.79
N VAL A 259 -1.98 9.44 -14.50
CA VAL A 259 -3.08 10.12 -13.82
C VAL A 259 -2.69 11.58 -13.62
N VAL A 260 -3.38 12.48 -14.31
CA VAL A 260 -3.19 13.94 -14.21
C VAL A 260 -4.37 14.60 -13.50
N GLU A 261 -4.27 15.88 -13.18
CA GLU A 261 -5.29 16.57 -12.38
C GLU A 261 -6.55 16.93 -13.18
N GLY A 262 -6.41 17.33 -14.45
CA GLY A 262 -7.48 17.95 -15.21
C GLY A 262 -7.75 17.33 -16.58
N TYR A 263 -8.92 17.69 -17.13
CA TYR A 263 -9.33 17.27 -18.47
C TYR A 263 -8.36 17.73 -19.56
N MET A 264 -7.89 18.97 -19.47
CA MET A 264 -7.06 19.58 -20.51
C MET A 264 -5.69 18.90 -20.58
N ASP A 265 -5.16 18.48 -19.43
CA ASP A 265 -3.90 17.74 -19.33
C ASP A 265 -4.00 16.38 -20.03
N VAL A 266 -5.12 15.67 -19.83
CA VAL A 266 -5.41 14.41 -20.54
C VAL A 266 -5.47 14.63 -22.04
N VAL A 267 -6.17 15.67 -22.49
CA VAL A 267 -6.30 15.99 -23.92
C VAL A 267 -4.95 16.36 -24.52
N ALA A 268 -4.15 17.17 -23.82
CA ALA A 268 -2.81 17.57 -24.24
C ALA A 268 -1.87 16.36 -24.35
N LEU A 269 -1.86 15.50 -23.34
CA LEU A 269 -1.09 14.25 -23.33
C LEU A 269 -1.48 13.34 -24.48
N ALA A 270 -2.79 13.11 -24.69
CA ALA A 270 -3.27 12.28 -25.78
C ALA A 270 -2.89 12.83 -27.16
N GLN A 271 -3.02 14.15 -27.36
CA GLN A 271 -2.57 14.81 -28.60
C GLN A 271 -1.06 14.66 -28.83
N ALA A 272 -0.27 14.64 -27.75
CA ALA A 272 1.17 14.41 -27.80
C ALA A 272 1.58 12.93 -27.94
N GLY A 273 0.61 12.00 -28.05
CA GLY A 273 0.86 10.57 -28.24
C GLY A 273 0.78 9.72 -26.96
N PHE A 274 0.50 10.33 -25.80
CA PHE A 274 0.32 9.64 -24.53
C PHE A 274 -1.17 9.31 -24.31
N ALA A 275 -1.67 8.34 -25.07
CA ALA A 275 -3.09 7.95 -25.05
C ALA A 275 -3.53 7.27 -23.74
N ASP A 276 -2.59 6.85 -22.89
CA ASP A 276 -2.76 6.18 -21.60
C ASP A 276 -3.01 7.15 -20.41
N ALA A 277 -3.42 8.39 -20.70
CA ALA A 277 -3.71 9.41 -19.70
C ALA A 277 -5.19 9.43 -19.25
N VAL A 278 -5.39 9.61 -17.94
CA VAL A 278 -6.72 9.74 -17.28
C VAL A 278 -6.70 10.84 -16.22
N ALA A 279 -7.86 11.34 -15.82
CA ALA A 279 -7.99 12.32 -14.74
C ALA A 279 -9.19 12.04 -13.82
N PRO A 280 -9.10 12.34 -12.51
CA PRO A 280 -10.25 12.38 -11.63
C PRO A 280 -11.13 13.61 -11.93
N LEU A 281 -12.39 13.55 -11.51
CA LEU A 281 -13.42 14.51 -11.95
C LEU A 281 -13.62 15.64 -10.94
N GLY A 282 -12.58 16.46 -10.77
CA GLY A 282 -12.61 17.67 -9.91
C GLY A 282 -12.55 17.39 -8.41
N THR A 283 -12.12 16.19 -8.02
CA THR A 283 -11.91 15.77 -6.63
C THR A 283 -10.57 15.06 -6.48
N ALA A 284 -10.07 14.96 -5.25
CA ALA A 284 -8.94 14.06 -4.97
C ALA A 284 -9.30 12.61 -5.37
N LEU A 285 -8.30 11.88 -5.89
CA LEU A 285 -8.43 10.49 -6.35
C LEU A 285 -9.00 9.60 -5.24
N THR A 286 -10.06 8.84 -5.53
CA THR A 286 -10.74 7.97 -4.55
C THR A 286 -10.12 6.57 -4.50
N GLU A 287 -10.45 5.83 -3.45
CA GLU A 287 -10.10 4.42 -3.25
C GLU A 287 -10.63 3.55 -4.40
N THR A 288 -11.88 3.76 -4.82
CA THR A 288 -12.45 3.04 -5.97
C THR A 288 -11.74 3.37 -7.29
N GLN A 289 -11.31 4.63 -7.50
CA GLN A 289 -10.53 5.00 -8.66
C GLN A 289 -9.13 4.37 -8.62
N LEU A 290 -8.48 4.31 -7.45
CA LEU A 290 -7.20 3.61 -7.26
C LEU A 290 -7.31 2.12 -7.62
N GLU A 291 -8.37 1.44 -7.16
CA GLU A 291 -8.64 0.05 -7.54
C GLU A 291 -8.86 -0.11 -9.05
N LEU A 292 -9.56 0.83 -9.70
CA LEU A 292 -9.73 0.81 -11.16
C LEU A 292 -8.38 0.92 -11.88
N LEU A 293 -7.49 1.79 -11.41
CA LEU A 293 -6.14 1.96 -11.97
C LEU A 293 -5.30 0.69 -11.80
N TRP A 294 -5.31 0.06 -10.62
CA TRP A 294 -4.57 -1.18 -10.36
C TRP A 294 -5.09 -2.41 -11.11
N ARG A 295 -6.32 -2.36 -11.63
CA ARG A 295 -6.82 -3.38 -12.58
C ARG A 295 -6.23 -3.21 -13.98
N LEU A 296 -5.71 -2.03 -14.32
CA LEU A 296 -5.07 -1.77 -15.62
C LEU A 296 -3.58 -2.04 -15.55
N VAL A 297 -2.91 -1.52 -14.52
CA VAL A 297 -1.45 -1.61 -14.36
C VAL A 297 -1.08 -1.70 -12.88
N GLU A 298 -0.03 -2.45 -12.57
CA GLU A 298 0.45 -2.67 -11.18
C GLU A 298 0.95 -1.37 -10.50
N ARG A 299 1.48 -0.45 -11.31
CA ARG A 299 2.11 0.81 -10.87
C ARG A 299 1.67 1.99 -11.74
N PRO A 300 0.46 2.54 -11.54
CA PRO A 300 0.05 3.78 -12.19
C PRO A 300 0.92 4.96 -11.73
N ILE A 301 1.13 5.92 -12.64
CA ILE A 301 1.94 7.12 -12.41
C ILE A 301 1.01 8.29 -12.10
N LEU A 302 1.13 8.85 -10.90
CA LEU A 302 0.43 10.09 -10.55
C LEU A 302 1.30 11.28 -10.93
N CYS A 303 0.87 12.05 -11.92
CA CYS A 303 1.55 13.23 -12.43
C CYS A 303 0.87 14.48 -11.86
N PHE A 304 1.59 15.17 -10.98
CA PHE A 304 1.11 16.38 -10.30
C PHE A 304 1.90 17.61 -10.76
N ASP A 305 1.25 18.76 -10.65
CA ASP A 305 1.87 20.05 -10.91
C ASP A 305 3.10 20.27 -10.03
N GLY A 306 4.11 20.97 -10.57
CA GLY A 306 5.40 21.18 -9.91
C GLY A 306 5.38 22.14 -8.71
N ASP A 307 4.21 22.46 -8.15
CA ASP A 307 4.04 23.45 -7.10
C ASP A 307 3.68 22.84 -5.72
N ALA A 308 3.52 23.70 -4.71
CA ALA A 308 3.17 23.27 -3.36
C ALA A 308 1.75 22.68 -3.27
N ALA A 309 0.83 23.05 -4.16
CA ALA A 309 -0.52 22.50 -4.21
C ALA A 309 -0.50 21.08 -4.78
N GLY A 310 0.26 20.84 -5.85
CA GLY A 310 0.51 19.54 -6.45
C GLY A 310 1.18 18.58 -5.47
N GLN A 311 2.16 19.03 -4.69
CA GLN A 311 2.76 18.20 -3.62
C GLN A 311 1.74 17.80 -2.54
N LYS A 312 0.89 18.72 -2.09
CA LYS A 312 -0.20 18.40 -1.14
C LYS A 312 -1.22 17.45 -1.76
N ALA A 313 -1.53 17.59 -3.05
CA ALA A 313 -2.41 16.68 -3.77
C ALA A 313 -1.80 15.27 -3.84
N ALA A 314 -0.51 15.16 -4.13
CA ALA A 314 0.25 13.91 -4.10
C ALA A 314 0.14 13.22 -2.74
N MET A 315 0.44 13.94 -1.65
CA MET A 315 0.38 13.35 -0.31
C MET A 315 -1.03 12.92 0.11
N ARG A 316 -2.08 13.63 -0.34
CA ARG A 316 -3.48 13.18 -0.14
C ARG A 316 -3.78 11.90 -0.90
N ALA A 317 -3.36 11.79 -2.16
CA ALA A 317 -3.54 10.57 -2.96
C ALA A 317 -2.77 9.39 -2.36
N ILE A 318 -1.53 9.63 -1.92
CA ILE A 318 -0.70 8.66 -1.20
C ILE A 318 -1.40 8.19 0.08
N GLY A 319 -1.94 9.12 0.88
CA GLY A 319 -2.65 8.78 2.11
C GLY A 319 -3.83 7.83 1.90
N ARG A 320 -4.55 7.96 0.78
CA ARG A 320 -5.64 7.05 0.39
C ARG A 320 -5.15 5.72 -0.20
N ALA A 321 -3.97 5.73 -0.83
CA ALA A 321 -3.39 4.54 -1.43
C ALA A 321 -2.69 3.62 -0.41
N LEU A 322 -2.08 4.17 0.64
CA LEU A 322 -1.32 3.40 1.64
C LEU A 322 -2.10 2.20 2.22
N PRO A 323 -3.38 2.35 2.64
CA PRO A 323 -4.16 1.21 3.17
C PRO A 323 -4.49 0.15 2.13
N LEU A 324 -4.43 0.49 0.84
CA LEU A 324 -4.82 -0.38 -0.28
C LEU A 324 -3.61 -1.02 -0.97
N LEU A 325 -2.39 -0.71 -0.54
CA LEU A 325 -1.19 -1.34 -1.05
C LEU A 325 -1.26 -2.87 -0.82
N GLY A 326 -0.80 -3.61 -1.82
CA GLY A 326 -0.75 -5.06 -1.80
C GLY A 326 0.37 -5.55 -2.71
N PRO A 327 0.63 -6.86 -2.74
CA PRO A 327 1.61 -7.44 -3.65
C PRO A 327 1.34 -6.98 -5.09
N ALA A 328 2.36 -6.46 -5.77
CA ALA A 328 2.27 -5.90 -7.12
C ALA A 328 1.25 -4.74 -7.28
N ARG A 329 0.94 -4.00 -6.20
CA ARG A 329 0.09 -2.79 -6.25
C ARG A 329 0.79 -1.64 -5.56
N THR A 330 1.26 -0.69 -6.34
CA THR A 330 1.93 0.51 -5.82
C THR A 330 1.67 1.73 -6.70
N LEU A 331 2.27 2.87 -6.37
CA LEU A 331 2.17 4.10 -7.14
C LEU A 331 3.57 4.59 -7.53
N ALA A 332 3.69 5.16 -8.73
CA ALA A 332 4.79 6.05 -9.05
C ALA A 332 4.31 7.49 -8.95
N ILE A 333 5.21 8.40 -8.60
CA ILE A 333 4.91 9.83 -8.50
C ILE A 333 5.79 10.57 -9.47
N LEU A 334 5.18 11.33 -10.38
CA LEU A 334 5.89 12.22 -11.26
C LEU A 334 5.59 13.66 -10.84
N ARG A 335 6.64 14.39 -10.46
CA ARG A 335 6.58 15.83 -10.18
C ARG A 335 7.10 16.59 -11.38
N LEU A 336 6.31 17.51 -11.90
CA LEU A 336 6.73 18.37 -13.00
C LEU A 336 7.68 19.49 -12.52
N PRO A 337 8.42 20.13 -13.43
CA PRO A 337 9.16 21.36 -13.12
C PRO A 337 8.25 22.42 -12.50
N ALA A 338 8.81 23.24 -11.60
CA ALA A 338 8.04 24.23 -10.86
C ALA A 338 7.30 25.20 -11.78
N GLY A 339 5.98 25.30 -11.58
CA GLY A 339 5.10 26.18 -12.36
C GLY A 339 4.57 25.60 -13.66
N ASN A 340 4.93 24.37 -14.04
CA ASN A 340 4.40 23.71 -15.23
C ASN A 340 3.32 22.68 -14.84
N ASP A 341 2.20 22.70 -15.57
CA ASP A 341 1.27 21.58 -15.71
C ASP A 341 1.65 20.72 -16.94
N PRO A 342 1.02 19.55 -17.17
CA PRO A 342 1.31 18.72 -18.34
C PRO A 342 1.10 19.44 -19.69
N ASP A 343 0.05 20.26 -19.82
CA ASP A 343 -0.26 21.06 -21.03
C ASP A 343 0.88 22.06 -21.32
N ASP A 344 1.28 22.83 -20.32
CA ASP A 344 2.36 23.82 -20.39
C ASP A 344 3.71 23.16 -20.71
N LEU A 345 4.05 22.05 -20.05
CA LEU A 345 5.30 21.33 -20.35
C LEU A 345 5.35 20.85 -21.81
N LEU A 346 4.26 20.27 -22.31
CA LEU A 346 4.19 19.77 -23.68
C LEU A 346 4.28 20.89 -24.70
N ARG A 347 3.69 22.05 -24.41
CA ARG A 347 3.76 23.22 -25.29
C ARG A 347 5.14 23.87 -25.30
N GLU A 348 5.80 23.94 -24.16
CA GLU A 348 7.12 24.59 -24.03
C GLU A 348 8.28 23.71 -24.47
N LYS A 349 8.26 22.41 -24.11
CA LYS A 349 9.41 21.51 -24.24
C LYS A 349 9.14 20.28 -25.12
N GLY A 350 7.88 20.06 -25.53
CA GLY A 350 7.50 18.99 -26.43
C GLY A 350 7.36 17.60 -25.79
N PRO A 351 6.91 16.60 -26.57
CA PRO A 351 6.64 15.25 -26.07
C PRO A 351 7.87 14.54 -25.50
N GLN A 352 9.06 14.79 -26.05
CA GLN A 352 10.30 14.13 -25.62
C GLN A 352 10.67 14.50 -24.18
N ALA A 353 10.36 15.73 -23.74
CA ALA A 353 10.59 16.15 -22.36
C ALA A 353 9.65 15.40 -21.40
N MET A 354 8.38 15.21 -21.79
CA MET A 354 7.42 14.42 -21.02
C MET A 354 7.85 12.94 -20.96
N GLU A 355 8.32 12.37 -22.08
CA GLU A 355 8.80 10.99 -22.13
C GLU A 355 10.01 10.76 -21.22
N ALA A 356 10.98 11.67 -21.21
CA ALA A 356 12.13 11.61 -20.32
C ALA A 356 11.72 11.63 -18.83
N LEU A 357 10.72 12.44 -18.48
CA LEU A 357 10.17 12.48 -17.12
C LEU A 357 9.41 11.19 -16.76
N LEU A 358 8.63 10.65 -17.70
CA LEU A 358 7.87 9.41 -17.50
C LEU A 358 8.74 8.15 -17.44
N ALA A 359 10.00 8.21 -17.91
CA ALA A 359 10.93 7.09 -17.86
C ALA A 359 11.42 6.80 -16.43
N GLU A 360 11.57 7.83 -15.59
CA GLU A 360 12.10 7.70 -14.23
C GLU A 360 11.20 8.39 -13.19
N PRO A 361 9.92 7.97 -13.03
CA PRO A 361 9.05 8.55 -12.02
C PRO A 361 9.52 8.11 -10.63
N ALA A 362 9.47 9.04 -9.68
CA ALA A 362 9.87 8.80 -8.30
C ALA A 362 9.04 7.67 -7.67
N THR A 363 9.67 6.92 -6.77
CA THR A 363 8.95 5.88 -6.03
C THR A 363 8.06 6.50 -4.95
N LEU A 364 7.03 5.76 -4.54
CA LEU A 364 6.20 6.14 -3.38
C LEU A 364 7.06 6.39 -2.13
N LEU A 365 8.06 5.55 -1.93
CA LEU A 365 8.96 5.58 -0.78
C LEU A 365 9.83 6.85 -0.77
N ASP A 366 10.44 7.19 -1.91
CA ASP A 366 11.23 8.42 -2.09
C ASP A 366 10.36 9.66 -1.87
N THR A 367 9.18 9.66 -2.47
CA THR A 367 8.27 10.82 -2.45
C THR A 367 7.86 11.17 -1.02
N VAL A 368 7.46 10.19 -0.21
CA VAL A 368 7.06 10.41 1.18
C VAL A 368 8.25 10.85 2.02
N TRP A 369 9.42 10.22 1.82
CA TRP A 369 10.64 10.57 2.54
C TRP A 369 11.04 12.04 2.30
N GLU A 370 11.12 12.45 1.04
CA GLU A 370 11.48 13.82 0.67
C GLU A 370 10.47 14.83 1.20
N TYR A 371 9.17 14.57 1.04
CA TYR A 371 8.13 15.44 1.53
C TYR A 371 8.23 15.66 3.06
N GLU A 372 8.32 14.58 3.82
CA GLU A 372 8.35 14.68 5.29
C GLU A 372 9.64 15.29 5.82
N ARG A 373 10.76 15.09 5.11
CA ARG A 373 12.06 15.71 5.40
C ARG A 373 12.02 17.21 5.16
N ASP A 374 11.40 17.66 4.08
CA ASP A 374 11.48 19.04 3.61
C ASP A 374 10.36 19.94 4.18
N VAL A 375 9.33 19.35 4.81
CA VAL A 375 8.19 20.08 5.40
C VAL A 375 8.57 21.00 6.56
N ALA A 376 9.61 20.68 7.33
CA ALA A 376 10.01 21.46 8.50
C ALA A 376 11.53 21.35 8.76
N PRO A 377 12.14 22.34 9.43
CA PRO A 377 13.54 22.25 9.89
C PRO A 377 13.77 21.03 10.78
N LEU A 378 14.94 20.41 10.64
CA LEU A 378 15.35 19.19 11.36
C LEU A 378 16.66 19.41 12.14
N ASP A 379 16.77 20.59 12.76
CA ASP A 379 17.95 21.10 13.46
C ASP A 379 18.07 20.62 14.92
N SER A 380 17.02 20.03 15.48
CA SER A 380 17.00 19.49 16.85
C SER A 380 16.74 17.97 16.91
N PRO A 381 17.14 17.29 18.00
CA PRO A 381 16.75 15.91 18.26
C PRO A 381 15.24 15.69 18.28
N GLU A 382 14.46 16.62 18.83
CA GLU A 382 12.99 16.59 18.88
C GLU A 382 12.41 16.68 17.46
N ALA A 383 12.94 17.59 16.62
CA ALA A 383 12.52 17.73 15.23
C ALA A 383 12.79 16.45 14.42
N LYS A 384 13.97 15.84 14.61
CA LYS A 384 14.31 14.53 14.02
C LYS A 384 13.41 13.41 14.53
N ALA A 385 13.09 13.38 15.83
CA ALA A 385 12.14 12.43 16.39
C ALA A 385 10.74 12.60 15.77
N GLY A 386 10.33 13.86 15.51
CA GLY A 386 9.09 14.19 14.79
C GLY A 386 9.07 13.64 13.37
N LEU A 387 10.15 13.79 12.58
CA LEU A 387 10.26 13.17 11.26
C LEU A 387 10.05 11.66 11.33
N LYS A 388 10.77 10.99 12.25
CA LYS A 388 10.62 9.54 12.46
C LYS A 388 9.18 9.17 12.78
N ALA A 389 8.51 9.91 13.67
CA ALA A 389 7.12 9.64 14.03
C ALA A 389 6.17 9.71 12.82
N ARG A 390 6.28 10.76 11.98
CA ARG A 390 5.46 10.92 10.77
C ARG A 390 5.69 9.80 9.75
N LEU A 391 6.93 9.38 9.53
CA LEU A 391 7.24 8.24 8.65
C LEU A 391 6.65 6.93 9.18
N MET A 392 6.71 6.71 10.49
CA MET A 392 6.12 5.51 11.12
C MET A 392 4.59 5.54 11.09
N GLU A 393 3.98 6.73 11.15
CA GLU A 393 2.54 6.90 10.96
C GLU A 393 2.11 6.49 9.55
N HIS A 394 2.81 6.95 8.51
CA HIS A 394 2.56 6.51 7.13
C HIS A 394 2.70 5.00 6.96
N ALA A 395 3.76 4.41 7.54
CA ALA A 395 3.94 2.96 7.50
C ALA A 395 2.79 2.24 8.22
N GLY A 396 2.33 2.76 9.36
CA GLY A 396 1.22 2.20 10.13
C GLY A 396 -0.11 2.17 9.38
N ARG A 397 -0.31 3.05 8.39
CA ARG A 397 -1.51 3.07 7.54
C ARG A 397 -1.56 1.94 6.51
N ILE A 398 -0.44 1.27 6.24
CA ILE A 398 -0.39 0.15 5.30
C ILE A 398 -1.03 -1.08 5.94
N ALA A 399 -2.08 -1.60 5.29
CA ALA A 399 -2.85 -2.74 5.80
C ALA A 399 -2.09 -4.06 5.68
N ASP A 400 -1.41 -4.28 4.55
CA ASP A 400 -0.63 -5.49 4.32
C ASP A 400 0.59 -5.57 5.28
N PRO A 401 0.70 -6.62 6.10
CA PRO A 401 1.70 -6.69 7.16
C PRO A 401 3.14 -6.79 6.65
N ASP A 402 3.36 -7.49 5.53
CA ASP A 402 4.69 -7.70 4.95
C ASP A 402 5.18 -6.42 4.28
N ILE A 403 4.32 -5.78 3.49
CA ILE A 403 4.63 -4.50 2.84
C ILE A 403 4.87 -3.43 3.90
N ARG A 404 4.02 -3.36 4.93
CA ARG A 404 4.22 -2.44 6.07
C ARG A 404 5.59 -2.62 6.71
N SER A 405 6.01 -3.87 6.96
CA SER A 405 7.31 -4.18 7.55
C SER A 405 8.46 -3.69 6.67
N LEU A 406 8.37 -3.91 5.35
CA LEU A 406 9.36 -3.44 4.38
C LEU A 406 9.44 -1.91 4.32
N TYR A 407 8.31 -1.21 4.18
CA TYR A 407 8.29 0.27 4.18
C TYR A 407 8.85 0.85 5.48
N ARG A 408 8.49 0.25 6.63
CA ARG A 408 9.01 0.65 7.93
C ARG A 408 10.53 0.52 7.99
N ARG A 409 11.09 -0.61 7.52
CA ARG A 409 12.53 -0.84 7.50
C ARG A 409 13.24 0.20 6.62
N GLU A 410 12.79 0.35 5.38
CA GLU A 410 13.45 1.25 4.42
C GLU A 410 13.42 2.72 4.86
N TRP A 411 12.30 3.21 5.40
CA TRP A 411 12.24 4.57 5.95
C TRP A 411 13.09 4.74 7.23
N LEU A 412 13.21 3.70 8.07
CA LEU A 412 14.10 3.74 9.24
C LEU A 412 15.58 3.75 8.84
N ASP A 413 15.95 3.02 7.79
CA ASP A 413 17.32 2.99 7.27
C ASP A 413 17.70 4.36 6.70
N ARG A 414 16.81 4.98 5.91
CA ARG A 414 16.98 6.36 5.42
C ARG A 414 17.05 7.37 6.56
N PHE A 415 16.16 7.25 7.54
CA PHE A 415 16.20 8.09 8.73
C PHE A 415 17.52 7.96 9.47
N SER A 416 18.03 6.75 9.66
CA SER A 416 19.28 6.50 10.38
C SER A 416 20.47 7.08 9.63
N ALA A 417 20.54 6.88 8.31
CA ALA A 417 21.57 7.46 7.46
C ALA A 417 21.56 9.00 7.47
N PHE A 418 20.38 9.61 7.52
CA PHE A 418 20.22 11.08 7.60
C PHE A 418 20.55 11.64 9.00
N ALA A 419 20.01 11.03 10.06
CA ALA A 419 20.13 11.53 11.42
C ALA A 419 21.52 11.29 12.01
N PHE A 420 22.17 10.19 11.61
CA PHE A 420 23.47 9.74 12.07
C PHE A 420 24.37 9.44 10.85
N PRO A 421 24.74 10.46 10.05
CA PRO A 421 25.61 10.23 8.91
C PRO A 421 26.90 9.57 9.40
N PRO A 422 27.38 8.50 8.72
CA PRO A 422 28.60 7.82 9.14
C PRO A 422 29.72 8.86 9.23
N ARG A 423 30.35 8.94 10.40
CA ARG A 423 31.51 9.83 10.61
C ARG A 423 32.52 9.51 9.51
N ALA A 424 32.70 10.44 8.57
CA ALA A 424 33.81 10.36 7.63
C ALA A 424 35.07 10.18 8.48
N ALA A 425 35.78 9.07 8.28
CA ALA A 425 37.03 8.81 8.97
C ALA A 425 37.89 10.07 8.79
N ALA A 426 38.10 10.80 9.89
CA ALA A 426 38.80 12.06 9.86
C ALA A 426 40.15 11.83 9.19
N ARG A 427 40.37 12.45 8.02
CA ARG A 427 41.70 12.58 7.43
C ARG A 427 42.53 13.39 8.42
N GLY A 428 43.19 12.70 9.34
CA GLY A 428 44.14 13.29 10.26
C GLY A 428 45.30 13.87 9.48
N GLY A 429 45.34 15.19 9.35
CA GLY A 429 46.53 15.93 8.96
C GLY A 429 47.56 15.89 10.11
N PRO A 430 48.84 15.61 9.84
CA PRO A 430 49.84 15.40 10.89
C PRO A 430 50.53 16.71 11.29
N ARG A 431 50.57 17.00 12.60
CA ARG A 431 51.55 17.88 13.27
C ARG A 431 51.77 17.32 14.68
N GLY A 432 52.97 16.89 15.10
CA GLY A 432 54.25 16.84 14.43
C GLY A 432 55.26 16.02 15.25
N ASN A 433 56.37 15.69 14.58
CA ASN A 433 57.71 15.34 15.05
C ASN A 433 57.83 14.21 16.11
N ALA A 434 58.54 13.11 15.85
CA ALA A 434 59.91 13.11 15.37
C ALA A 434 60.39 11.74 14.82
N TRP A 435 61.45 11.82 14.01
CA TRP A 435 62.43 10.78 13.61
C TRP A 435 62.14 9.87 12.40
N GLN A 436 62.63 10.39 11.26
CA GLN A 436 63.44 9.74 10.22
C GLN A 436 63.03 8.35 9.69
N THR A 437 62.65 8.42 8.42
CA THR A 437 62.49 7.36 7.43
C THR A 437 63.79 6.56 7.20
N ASP A 438 63.67 5.24 7.04
CA ASP A 438 64.14 4.63 5.81
C ASP A 438 63.30 3.40 5.39
N LYS A 439 62.76 3.52 4.17
CA LYS A 439 62.33 2.53 3.18
C LYS A 439 62.03 1.08 3.63
N TRP A 440 60.77 0.66 3.45
CA TRP A 440 60.47 -0.38 2.46
C TRP A 440 59.01 -0.40 1.99
N GLN A 441 58.83 -0.96 0.79
CA GLN A 441 57.74 -0.76 -0.16
C GLN A 441 56.48 -1.58 0.14
N GLY A 442 55.36 -1.13 -0.42
CA GLY A 442 54.03 -1.60 -0.10
C GLY A 442 53.66 -3.02 -0.54
N ALA A 443 52.75 -3.60 0.22
CA ALA A 443 51.79 -4.61 -0.21
C ALA A 443 50.45 -4.32 0.50
N ARG A 444 49.40 -4.09 -0.30
CA ARG A 444 48.01 -3.94 0.17
C ARG A 444 47.61 -5.23 0.91
N SER A 445 47.43 -5.15 2.22
CA SER A 445 46.84 -6.23 3.00
C SER A 445 45.40 -5.85 3.33
N ALA A 446 44.45 -6.66 2.87
CA ALA A 446 43.06 -6.59 3.32
C ALA A 446 43.00 -6.65 4.86
N PRO A 447 42.02 -5.98 5.51
CA PRO A 447 41.87 -6.11 6.95
C PRO A 447 41.72 -7.58 7.32
N ALA A 448 42.44 -8.02 8.35
CA ALA A 448 42.46 -9.41 8.76
C ALA A 448 41.03 -9.92 9.02
N PRO A 449 40.69 -11.16 8.60
CA PRO A 449 39.38 -11.73 8.89
C PRO A 449 39.15 -11.74 10.40
N LEU A 450 37.91 -11.44 10.80
CA LEU A 450 37.48 -11.53 12.19
C LEU A 450 37.96 -12.87 12.80
N SER A 451 38.57 -12.78 13.98
CA SER A 451 39.05 -13.95 14.72
C SER A 451 37.92 -14.97 14.85
N ALA A 452 38.27 -16.26 14.93
CA ALA A 452 37.27 -17.32 15.11
C ALA A 452 36.35 -17.00 16.30
N GLN A 453 36.90 -16.45 17.39
CA GLN A 453 36.16 -15.93 18.54
C GLN A 453 35.20 -14.78 18.21
N ALA A 454 35.60 -13.81 17.39
CA ALA A 454 34.75 -12.67 17.02
C ALA A 454 33.59 -13.11 16.12
N ARG A 455 33.83 -14.06 15.20
CA ARG A 455 32.77 -14.69 14.40
C ARG A 455 31.82 -15.54 15.24
N ASP A 456 32.34 -16.32 16.18
CA ASP A 456 31.52 -17.12 17.10
C ASP A 456 30.70 -16.24 18.07
N THR A 457 31.23 -15.08 18.44
CA THR A 457 30.52 -14.12 19.30
C THR A 457 29.41 -13.42 18.52
N LEU A 458 29.66 -13.00 17.28
CA LEU A 458 28.63 -12.46 16.38
C LEU A 458 27.56 -13.51 16.04
N ARG A 459 27.96 -14.77 15.81
CA ARG A 459 27.04 -15.88 15.57
C ARG A 459 26.18 -16.19 16.80
N ARG A 460 26.74 -16.18 18.02
CA ARG A 460 25.99 -16.33 19.28
C ARG A 460 25.01 -15.18 19.54
N VAL A 461 25.34 -13.96 19.13
CA VAL A 461 24.44 -12.78 19.23
C VAL A 461 23.29 -12.86 18.22
N ILE A 462 23.56 -13.35 17.01
CA ILE A 462 22.58 -13.47 15.92
C ILE A 462 21.68 -14.71 16.09
N GLU A 463 22.18 -15.82 16.66
CA GLU A 463 21.44 -17.09 16.79
C GLU A 463 20.85 -17.36 18.20
N GLY A 464 21.10 -16.55 19.26
CA GLY A 464 20.53 -16.90 20.58
C GLY A 464 20.81 -15.99 21.79
N GLY A 465 21.05 -14.69 21.61
CA GLY A 465 21.64 -13.83 22.66
C GLY A 465 20.92 -13.79 24.03
N ALA A 466 19.59 -13.68 24.09
CA ALA A 466 18.87 -13.57 25.37
C ALA A 466 18.63 -14.94 26.04
N ARG A 467 18.19 -15.94 25.26
CA ARG A 467 17.87 -17.29 25.76
C ARG A 467 19.11 -18.03 26.24
N HIS A 468 20.21 -17.99 25.48
CA HIS A 468 21.45 -18.65 25.89
C HIS A 468 22.02 -18.04 27.18
N SER A 469 22.00 -16.71 27.28
CA SER A 469 22.42 -16.00 28.50
C SER A 469 21.52 -16.29 29.72
N LEU A 470 20.25 -16.65 29.50
CA LEU A 470 19.31 -17.05 30.55
C LEU A 470 19.52 -18.51 30.96
N VAL A 471 19.81 -19.42 30.02
CA VAL A 471 20.15 -20.82 30.31
C VAL A 471 21.42 -20.90 31.16
N GLU A 472 22.47 -20.16 30.79
CA GLU A 472 23.71 -20.08 31.59
C GLU A 472 23.45 -19.54 33.00
N ALA A 473 22.59 -18.51 33.11
CA ALA A 473 22.21 -17.95 34.41
C ALA A 473 21.43 -18.95 35.26
N VAL A 474 20.45 -19.66 34.70
CA VAL A 474 19.65 -20.68 35.41
C VAL A 474 20.52 -21.84 35.88
N VAL A 475 21.45 -22.31 35.04
CA VAL A 475 22.43 -23.35 35.44
C VAL A 475 23.29 -22.85 36.60
N ALA A 476 23.83 -21.64 36.53
CA ALA A 476 24.59 -21.04 37.63
C ALA A 476 23.74 -20.83 38.91
N GLY A 477 22.46 -20.50 38.76
CA GLY A 477 21.51 -20.36 39.86
C GLY A 477 21.28 -21.67 40.61
N PHE A 478 21.12 -22.78 39.88
CA PHE A 478 21.00 -24.11 40.47
C PHE A 478 22.29 -24.63 41.09
N VAL A 479 23.46 -24.28 40.54
CA VAL A 479 24.76 -24.55 41.20
C VAL A 479 24.85 -23.85 42.56
N ARG A 480 24.29 -22.64 42.68
CA ARG A 480 24.27 -21.85 43.92
C ARG A 480 23.18 -22.29 44.91
N HIS A 481 22.06 -22.76 44.40
CA HIS A 481 20.88 -23.18 45.18
C HIS A 481 20.47 -24.62 44.83
N PRO A 482 21.33 -25.61 45.08
CA PRO A 482 21.12 -26.97 44.61
C PRO A 482 19.89 -27.65 45.23
N GLN A 483 19.45 -27.21 46.41
CA GLN A 483 18.21 -27.65 47.06
C GLN A 483 16.92 -27.35 46.26
N LEU A 484 16.98 -26.45 45.27
CA LEU A 484 15.84 -26.11 44.43
C LEU A 484 15.74 -27.00 43.18
N ILE A 485 16.76 -27.79 42.85
CA ILE A 485 16.81 -28.57 41.61
C ILE A 485 15.69 -29.61 41.56
N SER A 486 15.40 -30.27 42.68
CA SER A 486 14.37 -31.34 42.79
C SER A 486 12.99 -30.89 42.30
N ALA A 487 12.62 -29.63 42.56
CA ALA A 487 11.36 -29.04 42.11
C ALA A 487 11.27 -28.80 40.59
N HIS A 488 12.41 -28.88 39.87
CA HIS A 488 12.52 -28.53 38.46
C HIS A 488 13.09 -29.65 37.58
N VAL A 489 13.33 -30.85 38.11
CA VAL A 489 13.94 -31.99 37.37
C VAL A 489 13.22 -32.29 36.05
N GLU A 490 11.89 -32.31 36.05
CA GLU A 490 11.12 -32.59 34.84
C GLU A 490 11.29 -31.49 33.77
N ALA A 491 11.25 -30.23 34.20
CA ALA A 491 11.41 -29.06 33.33
C ALA A 491 12.85 -28.98 32.77
N LEU A 492 13.84 -29.24 33.61
CA LEU A 492 15.26 -29.30 33.24
C LEU A 492 15.53 -30.45 32.26
N SER A 493 14.96 -31.63 32.49
CA SER A 493 15.06 -32.77 31.56
C SER A 493 14.45 -32.45 30.20
N ARG A 494 13.32 -31.73 30.17
CA ARG A 494 12.73 -31.24 28.92
C ARG A 494 13.66 -30.24 28.24
N LEU A 495 14.25 -29.30 28.98
CA LEU A 495 15.18 -28.31 28.43
C LEU A 495 16.42 -28.97 27.82
N ALA A 496 17.03 -29.95 28.50
CA ALA A 496 18.19 -30.69 28.01
C ALA A 496 17.94 -31.37 26.65
N ARG A 497 16.74 -31.96 26.45
CA ARG A 497 16.37 -32.56 25.16
C ARG A 497 16.29 -31.56 24.00
N HIS A 498 15.97 -30.29 24.29
CA HIS A 498 15.78 -29.24 23.29
C HIS A 498 17.01 -28.34 23.12
N ASP A 499 18.00 -28.42 24.02
CA ASP A 499 19.26 -27.67 23.94
C ASP A 499 20.47 -28.59 24.15
N PRO A 500 21.02 -29.17 23.05
CA PRO A 500 22.15 -30.08 23.11
C PRO A 500 23.43 -29.47 23.71
N LYS A 501 23.54 -28.13 23.73
CA LYS A 501 24.72 -27.44 24.29
C LYS A 501 24.63 -27.33 25.80
N ALA A 502 23.43 -27.19 26.35
CA ALA A 502 23.18 -27.10 27.79
C ALA A 502 22.93 -28.48 28.44
N ALA A 503 22.61 -29.50 27.65
CA ALA A 503 22.27 -30.84 28.13
C ALA A 503 23.30 -31.44 29.12
N PRO A 504 24.63 -31.41 28.87
CA PRO A 504 25.58 -32.00 29.81
C PRO A 504 25.59 -31.32 31.19
N ALA A 505 25.45 -29.98 31.22
CA ALA A 505 25.41 -29.23 32.47
C ALA A 505 24.11 -29.48 33.24
N ILE A 506 22.98 -29.62 32.53
CA ILE A 506 21.68 -29.91 33.12
C ILE A 506 21.62 -31.35 33.65
N GLU A 507 22.17 -32.32 32.92
CA GLU A 507 22.29 -33.72 33.36
C GLU A 507 23.12 -33.82 34.64
N SER A 508 24.26 -33.12 34.72
CA SER A 508 25.05 -33.04 35.97
C SER A 508 24.31 -32.38 37.13
N LEU A 509 23.43 -31.38 36.87
CA LEU A 509 22.59 -30.80 37.92
C LEU A 509 21.52 -31.78 38.42
N ILE A 510 20.93 -32.57 37.53
CA ILE A 510 19.94 -33.59 37.89
C ILE A 510 20.60 -34.71 38.70
N GLU A 511 21.78 -35.18 38.28
CA GLU A 511 22.59 -36.15 39.04
C GLU A 511 23.00 -35.61 40.42
N LEU A 512 23.29 -34.30 40.52
CA LEU A 512 23.52 -33.62 41.80
C LEU A 512 22.27 -33.64 42.70
N ALA A 513 21.06 -33.49 42.15
CA ALA A 513 19.82 -33.56 42.93
C ALA A 513 19.56 -34.97 43.48
N GLU A 514 19.85 -36.01 42.69
CA GLU A 514 19.70 -37.41 43.11
C GLU A 514 20.69 -37.81 44.23
N THR A 515 21.87 -37.19 44.24
CA THR A 515 22.89 -37.42 45.29
C THR A 515 22.64 -36.60 46.56
N LEU A 516 21.97 -35.45 46.48
CA LEU A 516 21.61 -34.61 47.64
C LEU A 516 20.52 -35.22 48.53
N ASP A 517 19.64 -36.05 47.98
CA ASP A 517 18.63 -36.79 48.75
C ASP A 517 19.24 -37.97 49.54
N SER A 518 20.51 -38.31 49.31
CA SER A 518 21.08 -39.60 49.75
C SER A 518 21.95 -39.58 51.00
N ASN A 519 22.51 -38.46 51.49
CA ASN A 519 23.10 -38.36 52.83
C ASN A 519 23.65 -36.94 53.13
N GLY A 520 23.47 -36.52 54.38
CA GLY A 520 23.89 -35.20 54.86
C GLY A 520 25.41 -34.97 54.87
N GLN A 521 25.76 -33.71 54.60
CA GLN A 521 27.01 -32.99 54.88
C GLN A 521 28.29 -33.39 54.10
N SER A 522 28.77 -32.37 53.35
CA SER A 522 30.18 -32.07 53.00
C SER A 522 30.67 -32.47 51.59
N ALA A 523 30.52 -31.50 50.68
CA ALA A 523 31.61 -30.76 50.02
C ALA A 523 32.52 -31.46 48.97
N ILE A 524 32.41 -30.88 47.76
CA ILE A 524 33.48 -30.45 46.85
C ILE A 524 34.06 -31.49 45.88
N SER A 525 33.99 -31.08 44.60
CA SER A 525 34.78 -31.50 43.44
C SER A 525 34.09 -32.51 42.53
N LEU A 526 33.34 -32.01 41.54
CA LEU A 526 33.22 -32.58 40.18
C LEU A 526 32.38 -31.67 39.26
N ILE A 527 32.84 -30.43 39.05
CA ILE A 527 32.65 -29.76 37.75
C ILE A 527 34.00 -29.14 37.39
N GLN A 528 34.87 -29.96 36.78
CA GLN A 528 36.07 -29.45 36.15
C GLN A 528 35.66 -28.59 34.95
N GLY A 529 35.88 -27.27 35.06
CA GLY A 529 36.10 -26.41 33.89
C GLY A 529 35.03 -25.37 33.54
N GLN A 530 33.99 -25.16 34.35
CA GLN A 530 33.12 -23.99 34.15
C GLN A 530 33.54 -22.85 35.08
N SER A 531 34.00 -21.76 34.49
CA SER A 531 34.38 -20.52 35.18
C SER A 531 33.21 -20.02 36.03
N ALA A 532 33.49 -19.54 37.24
CA ALA A 532 32.52 -18.80 38.03
C ALA A 532 31.86 -17.71 37.17
N PRO A 533 30.52 -17.57 37.20
CA PRO A 533 29.81 -16.63 36.36
C PRO A 533 30.24 -15.18 36.69
N PRO A 534 30.22 -14.25 35.71
CA PRO A 534 30.69 -12.89 35.90
C PRO A 534 29.91 -12.15 36.99
N VAL A 535 30.60 -11.27 37.71
CA VAL A 535 30.17 -10.54 38.93
C VAL A 535 29.15 -9.41 38.63
N ASP A 536 28.36 -9.50 37.55
CA ASP A 536 27.36 -8.48 37.21
C ASP A 536 25.95 -9.10 37.17
N ASN A 537 25.40 -9.32 38.36
CA ASN A 537 24.25 -10.20 38.56
C ASN A 537 22.92 -9.44 38.49
N ARG A 538 22.38 -9.37 37.27
CA ARG A 538 21.03 -8.85 36.95
C ARG A 538 19.87 -9.74 37.46
N TYR A 539 20.16 -10.97 37.86
CA TYR A 539 19.17 -11.94 38.38
C TYR A 539 19.31 -12.09 39.90
N ALA A 540 18.18 -12.04 40.62
CA ALA A 540 18.11 -12.15 42.07
C ALA A 540 18.67 -13.49 42.58
N PHE A 541 18.49 -14.60 41.85
CA PHE A 541 19.09 -15.91 42.16
C PHE A 541 20.62 -15.98 41.97
N LEU A 542 21.26 -14.94 41.42
CA LEU A 542 22.71 -14.81 41.36
C LEU A 542 23.25 -13.70 42.27
N ARG A 543 22.40 -12.93 42.96
CA ARG A 543 22.82 -11.85 43.86
C ARG A 543 23.05 -12.35 45.28
N GLU A 544 24.08 -11.81 45.95
CA GLU A 544 24.28 -12.02 47.39
C GLU A 544 23.26 -11.23 48.20
N GLY A 545 22.67 -11.87 49.23
CA GLY A 545 21.71 -11.24 50.14
C GLY A 545 20.24 -11.24 49.69
N THR A 546 19.91 -11.87 48.57
CA THR A 546 18.51 -12.00 48.10
C THR A 546 17.69 -12.92 49.03
N PRO A 547 16.45 -12.56 49.42
CA PRO A 547 15.57 -13.43 50.19
C PRO A 547 15.33 -14.79 49.50
N PRO A 548 15.31 -15.92 50.24
CA PRO A 548 15.14 -17.26 49.66
C PRO A 548 13.86 -17.44 48.83
N ASP A 549 12.78 -16.74 49.17
CA ASP A 549 11.51 -16.81 48.44
C ASP A 549 11.60 -16.09 47.09
N GLU A 550 12.27 -14.93 47.02
CA GLU A 550 12.50 -14.20 45.76
C GLU A 550 13.41 -15.01 44.81
N VAL A 551 14.43 -15.68 45.36
CA VAL A 551 15.29 -16.61 44.59
C VAL A 551 14.46 -17.75 44.01
N ARG A 552 13.55 -18.35 44.79
CA ARG A 552 12.70 -19.47 44.35
C ARG A 552 11.75 -19.06 43.24
N GLU A 553 11.07 -17.93 43.41
CA GLU A 553 10.07 -17.43 42.44
C GLU A 553 10.71 -17.05 41.11
N GLU A 554 11.83 -16.31 41.14
CA GLU A 554 12.49 -15.83 39.93
C GLU A 554 13.17 -16.99 39.16
N LEU A 555 13.73 -17.98 39.88
CA LEU A 555 14.30 -19.17 39.26
C LEU A 555 13.21 -20.05 38.62
N ALA A 556 12.05 -20.18 39.26
CA ALA A 556 10.90 -20.90 38.72
C ALA A 556 10.33 -20.21 37.46
N GLU A 557 10.22 -18.88 37.47
CA GLU A 557 9.79 -18.10 36.30
C GLU A 557 10.78 -18.25 35.13
N ALA A 558 12.09 -18.19 35.41
CA ALA A 558 13.13 -18.36 34.40
C ALA A 558 13.07 -19.76 33.74
N VAL A 559 12.93 -20.82 34.53
CA VAL A 559 12.80 -22.20 34.03
C VAL A 559 11.53 -22.37 33.20
N ALA A 560 10.40 -21.81 33.64
CA ALA A 560 9.15 -21.89 32.91
C ALA A 560 9.27 -21.25 31.51
N LEU A 561 9.86 -20.06 31.42
CA LEU A 561 10.07 -19.35 30.14
C LEU A 561 10.99 -20.12 29.18
N LEU A 562 12.00 -20.82 29.71
CA LEU A 562 12.94 -21.62 28.91
C LEU A 562 12.32 -22.90 28.33
N VAL A 563 11.28 -23.44 28.98
CA VAL A 563 10.60 -24.68 28.57
C VAL A 563 9.33 -24.42 27.75
N GLU A 564 8.63 -23.32 27.99
CA GLU A 564 7.37 -22.97 27.32
C GLU A 564 7.57 -22.72 25.81
N ARG A 565 8.65 -22.03 25.43
CA ARG A 565 8.92 -21.69 24.03
C ARG A 565 9.19 -22.90 23.13
N PRO A 566 10.11 -23.84 23.46
CA PRO A 566 10.33 -25.04 22.64
C PRO A 566 9.09 -25.92 22.50
N ALA A 567 8.25 -25.99 23.53
CA ALA A 567 7.00 -26.75 23.48
C ALA A 567 6.01 -26.15 22.47
N LEU A 568 5.90 -24.82 22.41
CA LEU A 568 5.08 -24.11 21.42
C LEU A 568 5.64 -24.24 20.00
N GLU A 569 6.95 -24.19 19.82
CA GLU A 569 7.61 -24.42 18.51
C GLU A 569 7.35 -25.85 17.99
N ALA A 570 7.44 -26.85 18.87
CA ALA A 570 7.12 -28.24 18.53
C ALA A 570 5.64 -28.44 18.19
N ALA A 571 4.73 -27.81 18.95
CA ALA A 571 3.30 -27.83 18.67
C ALA A 571 2.98 -27.17 17.32
N LEU A 572 3.62 -26.03 17.01
CA LEU A 572 3.44 -25.33 15.74
C LEU A 572 3.93 -26.18 14.55
N ALA A 573 5.09 -26.83 14.69
CA ALA A 573 5.61 -27.74 13.68
C ALA A 573 4.67 -28.94 13.44
N ALA A 574 4.13 -29.53 14.51
CA ALA A 574 3.16 -30.63 14.41
C ALA A 574 1.81 -30.20 13.79
N THR A 575 1.39 -28.95 13.98
CA THR A 575 0.19 -28.40 13.35
C THR A 575 0.43 -28.07 11.87
N ILE A 576 1.61 -27.59 11.49
CA ILE A 576 2.00 -27.39 10.08
C ILE A 576 2.01 -28.73 9.33
N GLY A 577 2.53 -29.80 9.96
CA GLY A 577 2.55 -31.14 9.36
C GLY A 577 1.19 -31.80 9.14
N ARG A 578 0.11 -31.29 9.74
CA ARG A 578 -1.27 -31.80 9.59
C ARG A 578 -2.12 -31.00 8.58
N PHE A 579 -1.55 -29.96 7.98
CA PHE A 579 -2.25 -29.03 7.10
C PHE A 579 -2.91 -29.71 5.89
N ASP A 580 -2.27 -30.74 5.32
CA ASP A 580 -2.80 -31.48 4.16
C ASP A 580 -4.08 -32.29 4.49
N SER A 581 -4.33 -32.56 5.77
CA SER A 581 -5.46 -33.37 6.24
C SER A 581 -6.60 -32.59 6.90
N ASP A 582 -6.30 -31.41 7.46
CA ASP A 582 -7.30 -30.51 8.07
C ASP A 582 -6.84 -29.04 7.93
N PRO A 583 -7.11 -28.39 6.78
CA PRO A 583 -6.62 -27.05 6.50
C PRO A 583 -7.23 -25.98 7.42
N GLU A 584 -8.52 -26.09 7.73
CA GLU A 584 -9.24 -25.08 8.52
C GLU A 584 -8.88 -25.17 10.02
N GLY A 585 -8.86 -26.38 10.59
CA GLY A 585 -8.45 -26.59 11.98
C GLY A 585 -6.96 -26.31 12.19
N SER A 586 -6.11 -26.67 11.21
CA SER A 586 -4.68 -26.39 11.28
C SER A 586 -4.36 -24.89 11.17
N PHE A 587 -5.10 -24.13 10.36
CA PHE A 587 -4.89 -22.69 10.24
C PHE A 587 -5.26 -21.94 11.52
N ALA A 588 -6.43 -22.25 12.11
CA ALA A 588 -6.86 -21.62 13.35
C ALA A 588 -5.88 -21.90 14.52
N GLU A 589 -5.41 -23.14 14.64
CA GLU A 589 -4.46 -23.52 15.67
C GLU A 589 -3.05 -22.94 15.42
N GLN A 590 -2.63 -22.76 14.16
CA GLN A 590 -1.38 -22.06 13.81
C GLN A 590 -1.39 -20.59 14.23
N VAL A 591 -2.51 -19.89 14.03
CA VAL A 591 -2.66 -18.49 14.45
C VAL A 591 -2.55 -18.40 15.98
N ARG A 592 -3.27 -19.25 16.71
CA ARG A 592 -3.23 -19.31 18.18
C ARG A 592 -1.84 -19.60 18.74
N LEU A 593 -1.14 -20.60 18.18
CA LEU A 593 0.21 -20.97 18.63
C LEU A 593 1.24 -19.87 18.35
N ARG A 594 1.09 -19.11 17.26
CA ARG A 594 1.95 -17.95 16.94
C ARG A 594 1.72 -16.76 17.87
N GLU A 595 0.48 -16.51 18.27
CA GLU A 595 0.14 -15.50 19.29
C GLU A 595 0.75 -15.86 20.65
N GLN A 596 0.65 -17.13 21.05
CA GLN A 596 1.29 -17.63 22.28
C GLN A 596 2.82 -17.51 22.22
N LEU A 597 3.43 -17.86 21.08
CA LEU A 597 4.89 -17.73 20.90
C LEU A 597 5.34 -16.27 21.00
N THR A 598 4.58 -15.34 20.43
CA THR A 598 4.85 -13.90 20.52
C THR A 598 4.76 -13.41 21.96
N THR A 599 3.75 -13.88 22.71
CA THR A 599 3.56 -13.57 24.14
C THR A 599 4.75 -14.06 24.99
N VAL A 600 5.24 -15.27 24.72
CA VAL A 600 6.42 -15.83 25.42
C VAL A 600 7.69 -15.06 25.06
N ASP A 601 7.87 -14.65 23.80
CA ASP A 601 9.01 -13.82 23.37
C ASP A 601 8.99 -12.43 24.02
N GLU A 602 7.82 -11.83 24.20
CA GLU A 602 7.67 -10.58 24.96
C GLU A 602 7.99 -10.75 26.44
N ARG A 603 7.53 -11.85 27.06
CA ARG A 603 7.88 -12.19 28.45
C ARG A 603 9.37 -12.46 28.62
N LEU A 604 10.03 -13.16 27.69
CA LEU A 604 11.49 -13.37 27.68
C LEU A 604 12.27 -12.05 27.54
N LYS A 605 11.81 -11.15 26.64
CA LYS A 605 12.40 -9.81 26.48
C LYS A 605 12.19 -8.95 27.73
N ALA A 606 11.00 -9.01 28.34
CA ALA A 606 10.68 -8.29 29.56
C ALA A 606 11.50 -8.81 30.75
N PHE A 607 11.64 -10.13 30.89
CA PHE A 607 12.48 -10.80 31.89
C PHE A 607 13.95 -10.39 31.73
N GLY A 608 14.46 -10.35 30.49
CA GLY A 608 15.80 -9.84 30.19
C GLY A 608 16.00 -8.33 30.41
N ARG A 609 14.93 -7.52 30.40
CA ARG A 609 14.97 -6.06 30.57
C ARG A 609 14.69 -5.57 31.99
N ARG A 610 13.97 -6.34 32.82
CA ARG A 610 13.42 -5.88 34.12
C ARG A 610 14.45 -5.36 35.12
N LYS A 611 15.76 -5.61 34.99
CA LYS A 611 16.76 -5.11 35.95
C LYS A 611 18.11 -4.72 35.31
N ALA A 612 18.06 -3.91 34.24
CA ALA A 612 19.21 -3.12 33.75
C ALA A 612 19.18 -1.66 34.27
N ALA A 613 18.76 -1.46 35.53
CA ALA A 613 18.85 -0.16 36.21
C ALA A 613 19.99 -0.23 37.24
N PRO A 614 21.03 0.62 37.16
CA PRO A 614 22.12 0.62 38.12
C PRO A 614 21.69 1.27 39.43
N ALA A 615 22.22 0.74 40.53
CA ALA A 615 22.23 1.38 41.83
C ALA A 615 23.03 2.70 41.77
N ALA A 616 22.36 3.79 42.15
CA ALA A 616 22.93 5.07 42.57
C ALA A 616 21.87 5.65 43.52
N THR A 617 22.11 6.16 44.73
CA THR A 617 23.30 6.43 45.54
C THR A 617 22.69 7.00 46.83
N ASP A 618 23.04 6.46 47.98
CA ASP A 618 22.80 7.11 49.27
C ASP A 618 23.70 8.36 49.36
N ARG A 619 23.13 9.56 49.50
CA ARG A 619 23.79 10.77 50.04
C ARG A 619 22.77 11.70 50.66
N ASP A 620 22.68 11.64 51.97
CA ASP A 620 22.24 12.70 52.87
C ASP A 620 22.97 14.03 52.56
N PRO A 621 22.26 15.18 52.57
CA PRO A 621 22.65 16.17 53.57
C PRO A 621 21.46 16.94 54.16
N ALA A 622 21.40 16.96 55.49
CA ALA A 622 20.76 18.02 56.25
C ALA A 622 21.46 19.39 56.07
N ALA A 623 20.65 20.45 56.20
CA ALA A 623 20.96 21.87 56.49
C ALA A 623 21.07 22.89 55.33
N LYS A 624 19.95 23.61 55.10
CA LYS A 624 19.77 25.09 55.09
C LYS A 624 18.46 25.42 54.33
N ALA A 625 17.38 25.72 55.03
CA ALA A 625 16.97 27.04 55.55
C ALA A 625 16.32 27.96 54.48
N ASP A 626 15.06 28.29 54.78
CA ASP A 626 14.23 29.42 54.35
C ASP A 626 13.88 29.66 52.88
N GLY A 627 12.58 29.81 52.63
CA GLY A 627 12.09 30.68 51.56
C GLY A 627 10.74 30.29 50.95
N SER A 628 9.72 31.05 51.33
CA SER A 628 8.51 31.42 50.56
C SER A 628 7.42 30.38 50.30
N ASP A 629 6.38 30.53 51.11
CA ASP A 629 5.03 30.95 50.72
C ASP A 629 4.30 30.23 49.57
N GLU A 630 3.19 29.64 50.00
CA GLU A 630 2.00 29.31 49.23
C GLU A 630 1.53 30.49 48.37
N THR A 631 1.24 30.24 47.09
CA THR A 631 0.01 30.71 46.41
C THR A 631 0.00 30.18 44.98
N ALA A 632 -0.73 29.09 44.77
CA ALA A 632 -1.26 28.73 43.46
C ALA A 632 -2.75 29.06 43.45
N LEU A 633 -3.16 29.77 42.40
CA LEU A 633 -4.35 29.56 41.56
C LEU A 633 -5.46 28.66 42.15
N ALA A 634 -6.74 28.94 42.01
CA ALA A 634 -7.54 29.88 41.25
C ALA A 634 -8.98 29.72 41.78
N ASP A 635 -9.87 30.66 41.50
CA ASP A 635 -11.20 30.34 40.96
C ASP A 635 -12.01 31.63 40.80
N ASP A 636 -12.20 31.98 39.54
CA ASP A 636 -13.18 32.95 39.06
C ASP A 636 -14.34 32.16 38.46
N PRO A 637 -15.58 32.34 38.95
CA PRO A 637 -16.74 32.04 38.14
C PRO A 637 -17.60 33.28 37.93
N SER A 638 -17.73 33.60 36.65
CA SER A 638 -18.98 33.94 35.97
C SER A 638 -19.79 35.11 36.50
N ALA A 639 -19.72 36.18 35.70
CA ALA A 639 -20.62 37.31 35.68
C ALA A 639 -22.11 36.91 35.46
N SER A 640 -22.97 37.45 36.32
CA SER A 640 -24.37 37.75 36.04
C SER A 640 -24.90 38.73 37.09
N GLY A 641 -25.36 39.93 36.66
CA GLY A 641 -26.24 40.77 37.47
C GLY A 641 -25.98 42.29 37.45
N GLU A 642 -26.57 42.97 36.46
CA GLU A 642 -27.46 44.15 36.58
C GLU A 642 -27.06 45.50 37.24
N MET A 643 -27.52 46.56 36.55
CA MET A 643 -27.74 47.99 36.94
C MET A 643 -26.48 48.86 37.12
N ASP A 644 -26.31 50.03 36.51
CA ASP A 644 -27.23 51.07 36.00
C ASP A 644 -26.84 51.61 34.61
#